data_AF-A0A143PVE1-F1
#
_entry.id   AF-A0A143PVE1-F1
#
_cell.length_a   1.000
_cell.length_b   1.000
_cell.length_c   1.000
_cell.angle_alpha   90.00
_cell.angle_beta   90.00
_cell.angle_gamma   90.00
#
_symmetry.space_group_name_H-M   'P 1'
#
loop_
_entity.id
_entity.type
_entity.pdbx_description
1 polymer ?
#
loop_
_entity_poly.entity_id
_entity_poly.type
_entity_poly.pdbx_seq_one_letter_code
_entity_poly.pdbx_strand_id
1 'polypeptide(L)'
;MTTPRLAAIVHGARWPAWDAGAAWRERLSRALQREVEIVLARDEVTAPRGAAACIMQGLGRTLAPHVIVADVHATPDDDALRAIVAALDTAMLVLPAGRVADPEAEAALRDRLLSAAAGDTNHIDADPAVWAVHREAVLDAGGLDETLWSIGVVDDIAARLARADTPITRLGLPAIGVSDVSYPYASPFATFLSWRNRLRLAFAHASSEDLGRRISTALVSLLAEAWAATGLDAANVSFGGDWGRASLATRLRTRFGGPPPDTLWPRDETGTAVRLAALHAFALELPDLLRVREARGLARDACVPQPTPARAVADSGLPVTRPRVSVIVVNWNGRDHLEACLASLRASDYPADLLELICVDNGSVDDSRTLIAERFPEVRVVALPENRGFTGGNAAGVAAATGDVFVFVNNDMKFEPTLVSRLIDGLDDATACTGARVMSWDGSSIDFVRGTSSFEARGFQEQFGQTYTPGMALAESFFPNGGAFAVTRRAYEDAGGFDPALFAYYDDVDLGWRLRMAGHGIHTVAEAVAYHRHGATVGTQPHAHKRFVLARNALWIAIRNYDDRTLPHVLPAVLMLAGLRVAQDLVWLRSPLSDLLRPWLERHRRHAPSAGIYDVSPTPGRAGAPRVLAGVPMPEWAAIGATLQDLPRLLALHDAQQQRRRVPDDQVLPFLGRPFEELDGRKSYRAAQKALVEALGLRARLGIRPHVLLLTHESLRINMSGPAIRVLEMARALSRTARVTVCAPAPLEVRDDRVALVPFDPARPAALKAQAETADALIVQGFALTSYPFLSELVCPIVADLYCPFTIEHLEQHRAAGALVPSSHESDAASILAVQNAQLQQADYFICASERQRDFWIGTLHTAGRVNPRTLARDPDLRSLIDVVPFGLPSEPVALAADRARESRLRRGLPAGVMKGVHPGVRSTDRVLLWGGSLLDWQDPETLIAAVSQLARTRDDVKLFFMGVKHPNPQVAPMAVVERSRRLAESLGVAGSYVIFNDWVPYDERALYLMEADLGVSTHHAHLETRYAFRTRMLDYLWARLPIVCTEGDHFGDLVRARGLGRAVPPGDPDALAVAIAEMLDAEPMRRTARETLGTVADAMTWDRVVEPLRQWCADPMFAADREHEVVAFRAHLSESFKASRWLKRTALRLGVKEGDVEAMKRWGPVRAGMSVRNAVAIRRARRKARAK
;
A
#
# COMPACT_ATOMS: atom_id res chain seq x y z
N MET A 1 -4.33 10.04 63.54
CA MET A 1 -4.49 8.72 62.90
C MET A 1 -5.38 8.87 61.68
N THR A 2 -4.77 8.93 60.49
CA THR A 2 -5.28 8.40 59.22
C THR A 2 -4.19 8.72 58.20
N THR A 3 -3.18 7.88 58.11
CA THR A 3 -2.20 7.89 57.02
C THR A 3 -2.93 7.56 55.72
N PRO A 4 -2.62 8.18 54.57
CA PRO A 4 -3.16 7.75 53.29
C PRO A 4 -2.68 6.32 53.00
N ARG A 5 -3.63 5.41 52.76
CA ARG A 5 -3.31 4.04 52.34
C ARG A 5 -2.50 4.07 51.04
N LEU A 6 -1.35 3.40 51.00
CA LEU A 6 -0.55 3.25 49.79
C LEU A 6 -0.91 1.93 49.11
N ALA A 7 -0.75 1.83 47.78
CA ALA A 7 -0.81 0.55 47.08
C ALA A 7 0.54 0.22 46.44
N ALA A 8 1.01 -1.02 46.54
CA ALA A 8 2.23 -1.47 45.89
C ALA A 8 1.90 -2.47 44.76
N ILE A 9 2.32 -2.17 43.53
CA ILE A 9 2.25 -3.07 42.40
C ILE A 9 3.61 -3.74 42.24
N VAL A 10 3.64 -5.06 42.39
CA VAL A 10 4.86 -5.85 42.27
C VAL A 10 4.70 -6.84 41.12
N HIS A 11 5.65 -6.78 40.19
CA HIS A 11 5.67 -7.53 38.95
C HIS A 11 6.98 -8.33 38.83
N GLY A 12 6.95 -9.55 38.24
CA GLY A 12 8.16 -10.29 37.84
C GLY A 12 8.62 -11.45 38.72
N ALA A 13 7.91 -11.79 39.80
CA ALA A 13 8.29 -12.86 40.72
C ALA A 13 7.68 -14.23 40.36
N ARG A 14 8.47 -15.31 40.51
CA ARG A 14 7.98 -16.70 40.41
C ARG A 14 7.49 -17.20 41.76
N TRP A 15 6.18 -17.37 41.91
CA TRP A 15 5.54 -17.84 43.14
C TRP A 15 5.33 -19.37 43.13
N PRO A 16 5.54 -20.09 44.26
CA PRO A 16 5.01 -21.44 44.45
C PRO A 16 3.47 -21.42 44.45
N ALA A 17 2.82 -22.57 44.63
CA ALA A 17 1.37 -22.72 44.63
C ALA A 17 0.62 -21.59 45.40
N TRP A 18 -0.60 -21.28 44.93
CA TRP A 18 -1.48 -20.17 45.34
C TRP A 18 -1.41 -19.78 46.83
N ASP A 19 -1.29 -20.76 47.74
CA ASP A 19 -1.28 -20.56 49.19
C ASP A 19 -0.02 -19.86 49.73
N ALA A 20 1.15 -20.01 49.07
CA ALA A 20 2.38 -19.33 49.49
C ALA A 20 2.34 -17.81 49.22
N GLY A 21 1.56 -17.38 48.21
CA GLY A 21 1.40 -15.98 47.85
C GLY A 21 0.61 -15.17 48.88
N ALA A 22 -0.39 -15.78 49.54
CA ALA A 22 -1.20 -15.11 50.56
C ALA A 22 -0.39 -14.79 51.83
N ALA A 23 0.33 -15.77 52.37
CA ALA A 23 1.20 -15.59 53.52
C ALA A 23 2.34 -14.59 53.26
N TRP A 24 2.78 -14.47 52.00
CA TRP A 24 3.75 -13.48 51.59
C TRP A 24 3.15 -12.08 51.45
N ARG A 25 1.98 -11.91 50.81
CA ARG A 25 1.26 -10.62 50.76
C ARG A 25 1.05 -10.07 52.16
N GLU A 26 0.67 -10.94 53.10
CA GLU A 26 0.50 -10.58 54.50
C GLU A 26 1.83 -10.20 55.18
N ARG A 27 2.95 -10.84 54.84
CA ARG A 27 4.28 -10.47 55.37
C ARG A 27 4.78 -9.15 54.80
N LEU A 28 4.65 -8.93 53.50
CA LEU A 28 5.02 -7.67 52.85
C LEU A 28 4.13 -6.51 53.35
N SER A 29 2.82 -6.73 53.47
CA SER A 29 1.87 -5.73 54.00
C SER A 29 2.15 -5.44 55.48
N ARG A 30 2.61 -6.43 56.26
CA ARG A 30 3.06 -6.21 57.63
C ARG A 30 4.35 -5.40 57.71
N ALA A 31 5.28 -5.63 56.79
CA ALA A 31 6.58 -4.97 56.75
C ALA A 31 6.49 -3.54 56.22
N LEU A 32 5.62 -3.24 55.26
CA LEU A 32 5.37 -1.88 54.75
C LEU A 32 4.50 -1.02 55.69
N GLN A 33 4.37 -1.41 56.97
CA GLN A 33 3.33 -1.00 57.89
C GLN A 33 1.91 -1.31 57.35
N ARG A 34 0.99 -1.66 58.26
CA ARG A 34 -0.28 -2.39 57.99
C ARG A 34 -1.28 -1.72 57.03
N GLU A 35 -0.96 -0.59 56.43
CA GLU A 35 -1.87 0.24 55.61
C GLU A 35 -1.62 0.16 54.10
N VAL A 36 -0.74 -0.77 53.64
CA VAL A 36 -0.42 -0.92 52.20
C VAL A 36 -1.18 -2.09 51.54
N GLU A 37 -1.88 -1.80 50.44
CA GLU A 37 -2.56 -2.78 49.59
C GLU A 37 -1.61 -3.30 48.48
N ILE A 38 -1.39 -4.62 48.39
CA ILE A 38 -0.41 -5.19 47.47
C ILE A 38 -1.11 -5.87 46.30
N VAL A 39 -0.79 -5.40 45.09
CA VAL A 39 -1.27 -5.97 43.83
C VAL A 39 -0.12 -6.75 43.17
N LEU A 40 -0.27 -8.07 43.09
CA LEU A 40 0.75 -8.98 42.57
C LEU A 40 0.39 -9.54 41.19
N ALA A 41 1.38 -9.63 40.30
CA ALA A 41 1.34 -10.50 39.13
C ALA A 41 2.29 -11.70 39.26
N ARG A 42 1.86 -12.85 38.75
CA ARG A 42 2.70 -14.03 38.52
C ARG A 42 3.14 -14.02 37.06
N ASP A 43 4.43 -14.17 36.80
CA ASP A 43 4.94 -14.38 35.45
C ASP A 43 4.64 -15.84 35.03
N GLU A 44 3.36 -16.09 34.79
CA GLU A 44 2.93 -17.34 34.18
C GLU A 44 3.34 -17.27 32.70
N VAL A 45 4.31 -18.09 32.34
CA VAL A 45 4.85 -18.32 30.99
C VAL A 45 3.75 -18.68 29.94
N THR A 46 2.47 -18.54 30.27
CA THR A 46 1.32 -18.83 29.43
C THR A 46 0.30 -17.70 29.18
N ALA A 47 0.29 -16.52 29.85
CA ALA A 47 -0.66 -15.44 29.47
C ALA A 47 -0.34 -14.00 29.98
N PRO A 48 0.24 -13.11 29.13
CA PRO A 48 0.49 -11.70 29.48
C PRO A 48 -0.77 -10.86 29.75
N ARG A 49 -1.86 -11.12 29.02
CA ARG A 49 -3.11 -10.34 29.10
C ARG A 49 -3.86 -10.54 30.42
N GLY A 50 -3.85 -11.76 30.97
CA GLY A 50 -4.54 -12.06 32.23
C GLY A 50 -3.89 -11.37 33.44
N ALA A 51 -2.56 -11.22 33.42
CA ALA A 51 -1.82 -10.54 34.48
C ALA A 51 -2.13 -9.04 34.52
N ALA A 52 -2.10 -8.37 33.37
CA ALA A 52 -2.45 -6.96 33.26
C ALA A 52 -3.91 -6.68 33.65
N ALA A 53 -4.84 -7.53 33.20
CA ALA A 53 -6.25 -7.45 33.58
C ALA A 53 -6.44 -7.61 35.11
N CYS A 54 -5.73 -8.55 35.74
CA CYS A 54 -5.75 -8.73 37.20
C CYS A 54 -5.23 -7.50 37.94
N ILE A 55 -4.14 -6.89 37.49
CA ILE A 55 -3.60 -5.69 38.13
C ILE A 55 -4.52 -4.49 37.89
N MET A 56 -5.04 -4.30 36.68
CA MET A 56 -6.01 -3.24 36.37
C MET A 56 -7.28 -3.37 37.21
N GLN A 57 -7.78 -4.60 37.39
CA GLN A 57 -8.90 -4.87 38.27
C GLN A 57 -8.56 -4.61 39.74
N GLY A 58 -7.33 -4.92 40.17
CA GLY A 58 -6.81 -4.61 41.51
C GLY A 58 -6.70 -3.10 41.76
N LEU A 59 -6.10 -2.36 40.82
CA LEU A 59 -6.02 -0.91 40.79
C LEU A 59 -7.42 -0.26 40.82
N GLY A 60 -8.38 -0.84 40.09
CA GLY A 60 -9.77 -0.39 40.11
C GLY A 60 -10.45 -0.58 41.48
N ARG A 61 -10.01 -1.58 42.26
CA ARG A 61 -10.58 -1.94 43.57
C ARG A 61 -9.87 -1.27 44.75
N THR A 62 -8.63 -0.82 44.60
CA THR A 62 -7.91 -0.14 45.69
C THR A 62 -8.47 1.25 45.96
N LEU A 63 -8.58 1.61 47.24
CA LEU A 63 -8.96 2.94 47.72
C LEU A 63 -7.74 3.84 48.01
N ALA A 64 -6.53 3.36 47.73
CA ALA A 64 -5.28 4.09 47.96
C ALA A 64 -5.11 5.26 46.98
N PRO A 65 -4.86 6.51 47.45
CA PRO A 65 -4.59 7.65 46.57
C PRO A 65 -3.25 7.57 45.83
N HIS A 66 -2.24 6.89 46.39
CA HIS A 66 -0.92 6.76 45.78
C HIS A 66 -0.53 5.30 45.53
N VAL A 67 0.16 5.08 44.42
CA VAL A 67 0.60 3.77 43.95
C VAL A 67 2.12 3.79 43.79
N ILE A 68 2.76 2.78 44.38
CA ILE A 68 4.17 2.46 44.19
C ILE A 68 4.23 1.33 43.16
N VAL A 69 4.98 1.54 42.08
CA VAL A 69 5.21 0.50 41.07
C VAL A 69 6.65 0.04 41.18
N ALA A 70 6.84 -1.25 41.43
CA ALA A 70 8.14 -1.89 41.54
C ALA A 70 8.24 -3.07 40.57
N ASP A 71 9.28 -3.08 39.74
CA ASP A 71 9.66 -4.24 38.92
C ASP A 71 10.66 -5.09 39.73
N VAL A 72 10.27 -6.31 40.11
CA VAL A 72 11.06 -7.16 41.02
C VAL A 72 11.22 -8.56 40.44
N HIS A 73 12.45 -8.89 40.04
CA HIS A 73 12.85 -10.23 39.62
C HIS A 73 13.48 -10.99 40.79
N ALA A 74 12.66 -11.69 41.59
CA ALA A 74 13.14 -12.45 42.75
C ALA A 74 12.51 -13.85 42.84
N THR A 75 13.22 -14.79 43.46
CA THR A 75 12.72 -16.12 43.82
C THR A 75 12.17 -16.15 45.25
N PRO A 76 11.36 -17.17 45.64
CA PRO A 76 10.57 -17.15 46.88
C PRO A 76 11.34 -16.99 48.20
N ASP A 77 12.65 -17.21 48.18
CA ASP A 77 13.49 -17.26 49.39
C ASP A 77 14.60 -16.18 49.43
N ASP A 78 14.55 -15.17 48.55
CA ASP A 78 15.61 -14.17 48.38
C ASP A 78 15.74 -13.16 49.54
N ASP A 79 16.95 -13.05 50.11
CA ASP A 79 17.36 -11.98 51.03
C ASP A 79 17.33 -10.59 50.38
N ALA A 80 17.37 -10.54 49.05
CA ALA A 80 17.22 -9.31 48.27
C ALA A 80 15.83 -8.69 48.41
N LEU A 81 14.80 -9.53 48.46
CA LEU A 81 13.44 -9.08 48.67
C LEU A 81 13.26 -8.58 50.10
N ARG A 82 13.91 -9.23 51.09
CA ARG A 82 13.99 -8.70 52.47
C ARG A 82 14.70 -7.35 52.52
N ALA A 83 15.72 -7.14 51.70
CA ALA A 83 16.43 -5.87 51.60
C ALA A 83 15.60 -4.76 50.93
N ILE A 84 14.84 -5.05 49.84
CA ILE A 84 13.86 -4.10 49.25
C ILE A 84 12.80 -3.72 50.27
N VAL A 85 12.30 -4.69 51.02
CA VAL A 85 11.30 -4.46 52.07
C VAL A 85 11.86 -3.63 53.21
N ALA A 86 13.10 -3.87 53.64
CA ALA A 86 13.78 -3.08 54.66
C ALA A 86 14.07 -1.64 54.18
N ALA A 87 14.40 -1.45 52.91
CA ALA A 87 14.57 -0.13 52.31
C ALA A 87 13.25 0.66 52.21
N LEU A 88 12.14 -0.01 51.90
CA LEU A 88 10.82 0.60 51.90
C LEU A 88 10.28 0.86 53.33
N ASP A 89 10.69 0.07 54.33
CA ASP A 89 10.35 0.24 55.75
C ASP A 89 11.13 1.41 56.40
N THR A 90 12.37 1.64 55.97
CA THR A 90 13.18 2.80 56.41
C THR A 90 12.80 4.11 55.72
N ALA A 91 12.14 4.04 54.55
CA ALA A 91 11.47 5.17 53.93
C ALA A 91 10.17 5.48 54.69
N MET A 92 10.27 6.16 55.85
CA MET A 92 9.09 6.67 56.56
C MET A 92 8.30 7.66 55.68
N LEU A 93 7.36 7.15 54.89
CA LEU A 93 6.45 7.91 54.05
C LEU A 93 5.40 8.58 54.95
N VAL A 94 5.54 9.88 55.16
CA VAL A 94 4.50 10.73 55.75
C VAL A 94 4.01 11.71 54.70
N LEU A 95 2.72 11.63 54.34
CA LEU A 95 1.96 12.71 53.69
C LEU A 95 0.61 12.79 54.42
N PRO A 96 0.20 13.97 54.96
CA PRO A 96 -0.69 14.90 54.22
C PRO A 96 -0.50 16.38 54.67
N ALA A 97 -1.01 17.46 54.06
CA ALA A 97 -1.93 17.71 52.94
C ALA A 97 -1.56 19.05 52.28
N GLY A 98 -1.81 19.17 50.97
CA GLY A 98 -1.92 20.46 50.27
C GLY A 98 -0.86 20.71 49.20
N ARG A 99 -1.26 20.48 47.94
CA ARG A 99 -0.72 21.03 46.68
C ARG A 99 0.79 21.37 46.61
N VAL A 100 1.51 20.41 46.01
CA VAL A 100 2.64 20.53 45.06
C VAL A 100 4.02 21.03 45.59
N ALA A 101 5.08 20.50 44.94
CA ALA A 101 6.37 21.15 44.65
C ALA A 101 7.25 21.62 45.82
N ASP A 102 7.90 20.69 46.52
CA ASP A 102 9.05 21.03 47.37
C ASP A 102 10.28 20.14 47.11
N PRO A 103 11.32 20.67 46.44
CA PRO A 103 12.62 19.99 46.24
C PRO A 103 13.37 19.65 47.53
N GLU A 104 13.13 20.36 48.65
CA GLU A 104 13.81 20.09 49.92
C GLU A 104 13.28 18.83 50.60
N ALA A 105 11.99 18.54 50.45
CA ALA A 105 11.38 17.29 50.92
C ALA A 105 11.91 16.07 50.12
N GLU A 106 12.16 16.24 48.83
CA GLU A 106 12.80 15.23 47.98
C GLU A 106 14.27 15.02 48.37
N ALA A 107 15.01 16.10 48.67
CA ALA A 107 16.40 16.02 49.13
C ALA A 107 16.53 15.37 50.51
N ALA A 108 15.63 15.66 51.45
CA ALA A 108 15.61 15.05 52.78
C ALA A 108 15.26 13.55 52.75
N LEU A 109 14.38 13.14 51.82
CA LEU A 109 14.09 11.73 51.53
C LEU A 109 15.32 11.04 50.93
N ARG A 110 16.00 11.69 49.98
CA ARG A 110 17.22 11.21 49.33
C ARG A 110 18.39 11.04 50.30
N ASP A 111 18.64 12.00 51.19
CA ASP A 111 19.74 11.96 52.17
C ASP A 111 19.52 10.90 53.26
N ARG A 112 18.27 10.67 53.68
CA ARG A 112 17.94 9.59 54.63
C ARG A 112 18.10 8.20 54.01
N LEU A 113 17.76 8.04 52.74
CA LEU A 113 17.97 6.80 51.98
C LEU A 113 19.47 6.54 51.75
N LEU A 114 20.26 7.58 51.47
CA LEU A 114 21.72 7.48 51.30
C LEU A 114 22.45 7.19 52.63
N SER A 115 21.98 7.73 53.77
CA SER A 115 22.57 7.48 55.09
C SER A 115 22.31 6.06 55.62
N ALA A 116 21.26 5.37 55.13
CA ALA A 116 20.97 3.98 55.46
C ALA A 116 21.83 2.97 54.68
N ALA A 117 22.44 3.40 53.56
CA ALA A 117 23.29 2.59 52.70
C ALA A 117 24.75 2.41 53.21
N ALA A 118 25.09 2.95 54.38
CA ALA A 118 26.45 2.90 54.95
C ALA A 118 26.75 1.67 55.83
N GLY A 119 25.91 0.63 55.81
CA GLY A 119 26.14 -0.65 56.49
C GLY A 119 26.65 -1.72 55.53
N ASP A 120 27.89 -2.17 55.75
CA ASP A 120 28.64 -3.17 54.97
C ASP A 120 27.80 -4.33 54.40
N THR A 121 27.70 -4.40 53.06
CA THR A 121 27.62 -5.66 52.29
C THR A 121 28.12 -5.45 50.85
N ASN A 122 28.88 -6.44 50.34
CA ASN A 122 29.63 -6.41 49.07
C ASN A 122 28.75 -6.45 47.80
N HIS A 123 29.22 -5.73 46.77
CA HIS A 123 28.68 -5.41 45.43
C HIS A 123 28.12 -6.55 44.55
N ILE A 124 27.04 -6.28 43.76
CA ILE A 124 26.81 -6.56 42.29
C ILE A 124 25.64 -5.65 41.72
N ASP A 125 25.75 -5.17 40.46
CA ASP A 125 24.92 -4.15 39.75
C ASP A 125 23.63 -4.63 39.03
N ALA A 126 22.46 -4.14 39.48
CA ALA A 126 21.29 -3.70 38.67
C ALA A 126 20.26 -3.01 39.59
N ASP A 127 19.98 -1.72 39.38
CA ASP A 127 19.13 -0.89 40.26
C ASP A 127 17.62 -1.12 39.95
N PRO A 128 16.82 -1.76 40.84
CA PRO A 128 15.39 -1.93 40.61
C PRO A 128 14.70 -0.57 40.60
N ALA A 129 14.05 -0.23 39.48
CA ALA A 129 13.34 1.05 39.37
C ALA A 129 12.03 1.00 40.14
N VAL A 130 11.92 1.81 41.19
CA VAL A 130 10.69 2.02 41.95
C VAL A 130 10.17 3.43 41.70
N TRP A 131 8.87 3.56 41.43
CA TRP A 131 8.24 4.85 41.15
C TRP A 131 7.04 5.08 42.06
N ALA A 132 6.87 6.32 42.50
CA ALA A 132 5.68 6.77 43.22
C ALA A 132 4.84 7.67 42.32
N VAL A 133 3.55 7.37 42.19
CA VAL A 133 2.59 8.10 41.35
C VAL A 133 1.19 8.12 41.97
N HIS A 134 0.40 9.17 41.71
CA HIS A 134 -1.02 9.20 42.07
C HIS A 134 -1.84 8.14 41.30
N ARG A 135 -2.71 7.40 41.98
CA ARG A 135 -3.54 6.35 41.38
C ARG A 135 -4.38 6.87 40.22
N GLU A 136 -5.06 8.00 40.42
CA GLU A 136 -5.90 8.59 39.38
C GLU A 136 -5.08 8.97 38.17
N ALA A 137 -3.84 9.46 38.33
CA ALA A 137 -2.99 9.77 37.18
C ALA A 137 -2.61 8.51 36.37
N VAL A 138 -2.42 7.36 37.02
CA VAL A 138 -2.21 6.08 36.31
C VAL A 138 -3.48 5.67 35.55
N LEU A 139 -4.66 5.84 36.14
CA LEU A 139 -5.94 5.51 35.50
C LEU A 139 -6.31 6.49 34.38
N ASP A 140 -6.09 7.79 34.57
CA ASP A 140 -6.32 8.87 33.62
C ASP A 140 -5.37 8.78 32.42
N ALA A 141 -4.15 8.28 32.65
CA ALA A 141 -3.22 7.90 31.58
C ALA A 141 -3.64 6.62 30.82
N GLY A 142 -4.87 6.13 31.04
CA GLY A 142 -5.46 4.97 30.39
C GLY A 142 -5.12 3.64 31.07
N GLY A 143 -4.55 3.67 32.27
CA GLY A 143 -4.11 2.49 33.00
C GLY A 143 -2.95 1.75 32.34
N LEU A 144 -2.79 0.49 32.73
CA LEU A 144 -1.77 -0.43 32.26
C LEU A 144 -2.16 -1.05 30.93
N ASP A 145 -1.22 -1.16 29.98
CA ASP A 145 -1.48 -1.85 28.73
C ASP A 145 -1.48 -3.36 28.88
N GLU A 146 -2.61 -4.00 28.60
CA GLU A 146 -2.67 -5.47 28.54
C GLU A 146 -1.82 -6.07 27.43
N THR A 147 -1.49 -5.28 26.40
CA THR A 147 -0.62 -5.74 25.32
C THR A 147 0.85 -5.64 25.69
N LEU A 148 1.29 -4.61 26.43
CA LEU A 148 2.72 -4.33 26.70
C LEU A 148 3.27 -5.02 27.97
N TRP A 149 2.48 -5.87 28.62
CA TRP A 149 2.80 -6.43 29.94
C TRP A 149 3.84 -7.57 29.89
N SER A 150 5.00 -7.42 30.58
CA SER A 150 5.96 -8.52 30.89
C SER A 150 7.26 -8.10 31.60
N ILE A 151 7.96 -7.04 31.18
CA ILE A 151 9.15 -6.41 31.81
C ILE A 151 9.16 -4.98 31.27
N GLY A 152 9.30 -3.94 32.10
CA GLY A 152 9.21 -2.56 31.60
C GLY A 152 7.77 -2.01 31.54
N VAL A 153 6.86 -2.55 32.36
CA VAL A 153 5.65 -1.80 32.70
C VAL A 153 5.99 -0.46 33.35
N VAL A 154 7.05 -0.46 34.15
CA VAL A 154 7.56 0.76 34.76
C VAL A 154 7.91 1.80 33.69
N ASP A 155 8.54 1.38 32.59
CA ASP A 155 8.88 2.25 31.47
C ASP A 155 7.62 2.69 30.68
N ASP A 156 6.62 1.82 30.52
CA ASP A 156 5.31 2.15 29.92
C ASP A 156 4.58 3.24 30.71
N ILE A 157 4.46 3.04 32.02
CA ILE A 157 3.80 3.95 32.96
C ILE A 157 4.54 5.29 32.98
N ALA A 158 5.87 5.27 33.13
CA ALA A 158 6.69 6.49 33.10
C ALA A 158 6.51 7.24 31.77
N ALA A 159 6.53 6.54 30.63
CA ALA A 159 6.34 7.17 29.32
C ALA A 159 4.94 7.75 29.11
N ARG A 160 3.89 7.11 29.68
CA ARG A 160 2.51 7.62 29.61
C ARG A 160 2.29 8.84 30.50
N LEU A 161 2.77 8.77 31.73
CA LEU A 161 2.63 9.85 32.70
C LEU A 161 3.45 11.09 32.29
N ALA A 162 4.64 10.88 31.73
CA ALA A 162 5.46 11.96 31.17
C ALA A 162 4.76 12.69 30.00
N ARG A 163 3.92 12.00 29.21
CA ARG A 163 3.10 12.66 28.17
C ARG A 163 1.90 13.42 28.72
N ALA A 164 1.44 13.07 29.92
CA ALA A 164 0.32 13.69 30.59
C ALA A 164 0.75 14.82 31.55
N ASP A 165 2.01 15.28 31.45
CA ASP A 165 2.65 16.25 32.36
C ASP A 165 2.43 15.93 33.85
N THR A 166 2.28 14.64 34.17
CA THR A 166 2.08 14.20 35.54
C THR A 166 3.45 14.09 36.23
N PRO A 167 3.65 14.73 37.40
CA PRO A 167 4.89 14.60 38.15
C PRO A 167 5.08 13.16 38.62
N ILE A 168 6.23 12.58 38.31
CA ILE A 168 6.66 11.24 38.71
C ILE A 168 8.01 11.34 39.42
N THR A 169 8.13 10.68 40.57
CA THR A 169 9.40 10.61 41.31
C THR A 169 9.96 9.22 41.19
N ARG A 170 11.15 9.11 40.58
CA ARG A 170 11.92 7.86 40.57
C ARG A 170 12.64 7.73 41.91
N LEU A 171 12.34 6.67 42.63
CA LEU A 171 13.05 6.30 43.84
C LEU A 171 14.22 5.40 43.40
N GLY A 172 15.45 5.91 43.47
CA GLY A 172 16.64 5.08 43.32
C GLY A 172 16.86 4.27 44.60
N LEU A 173 17.17 2.97 44.48
CA LEU A 173 17.47 2.12 45.63
C LEU A 173 18.97 1.82 45.63
N PRO A 174 19.81 2.64 46.30
CA PRO A 174 21.22 2.30 46.40
C PRO A 174 21.38 1.13 47.38
N ALA A 175 22.01 0.05 46.90
CA ALA A 175 22.53 -1.10 47.66
C ALA A 175 21.63 -2.33 47.89
N ILE A 176 20.82 -2.75 46.91
CA ILE A 176 20.18 -4.08 46.97
C ILE A 176 20.58 -4.95 45.77
N GLY A 177 21.50 -5.90 46.01
CA GLY A 177 21.83 -6.98 45.07
C GLY A 177 21.05 -8.26 45.39
N VAL A 178 20.54 -8.94 44.36
CA VAL A 178 19.78 -10.21 44.48
C VAL A 178 20.71 -11.41 44.28
N SER A 179 20.52 -12.49 45.06
CA SER A 179 21.33 -13.70 44.95
C SER A 179 20.93 -14.53 43.73
N ASP A 180 21.93 -14.95 42.96
CA ASP A 180 21.76 -15.58 41.65
C ASP A 180 21.42 -17.08 41.82
N VAL A 181 20.14 -17.41 42.00
CA VAL A 181 19.68 -18.76 41.64
C VAL A 181 19.58 -18.78 40.12
N SER A 182 20.71 -19.09 39.48
CA SER A 182 20.82 -19.08 38.02
C SER A 182 19.77 -20.04 37.44
N TYR A 183 18.67 -19.48 36.94
CA TYR A 183 17.94 -20.14 35.89
C TYR A 183 18.84 -20.04 34.66
N PRO A 184 19.24 -21.16 34.03
CA PRO A 184 20.15 -21.11 32.88
C PRO A 184 19.60 -20.32 31.67
N TYR A 185 18.36 -19.80 31.79
CA TYR A 185 17.65 -19.01 30.78
C TYR A 185 17.14 -17.65 31.27
N ALA A 186 17.41 -17.21 32.52
CA ALA A 186 16.87 -15.96 33.08
C ALA A 186 17.44 -14.70 32.40
N SER A 187 18.77 -14.60 32.29
CA SER A 187 19.45 -13.49 31.59
C SER A 187 19.10 -13.42 30.10
N PRO A 188 19.08 -14.55 29.34
CA PRO A 188 18.54 -14.60 27.99
C PRO A 188 17.08 -14.11 27.90
N PHE A 189 16.19 -14.56 28.79
CA PHE A 189 14.78 -14.15 28.73
C PHE A 189 14.58 -12.67 29.09
N ALA A 190 15.31 -12.15 30.08
CA ALA A 190 15.30 -10.73 30.44
C ALA A 190 15.79 -9.85 29.28
N THR A 191 16.87 -10.26 28.60
CA THR A 191 17.39 -9.57 27.41
C THR A 191 16.37 -9.58 26.27
N PHE A 192 15.68 -10.71 26.03
CA PHE A 192 14.61 -10.81 25.03
C PHE A 192 13.46 -9.83 25.33
N LEU A 193 12.98 -9.82 26.58
CA LEU A 193 11.86 -8.98 26.98
C LEU A 193 12.22 -7.49 26.98
N SER A 194 13.40 -7.11 27.49
CA SER A 194 13.87 -5.72 27.48
C SER A 194 13.86 -5.14 26.06
N TRP A 195 14.42 -5.89 25.11
CA TRP A 195 14.49 -5.45 23.72
C TRP A 195 13.14 -5.42 23.02
N ARG A 196 12.33 -6.46 23.22
CA ARG A 196 10.97 -6.51 22.66
C ARG A 196 10.17 -5.31 23.15
N ASN A 197 10.18 -5.04 24.46
CA ASN A 197 9.33 -4.03 25.05
C ASN A 197 9.82 -2.60 24.75
N ARG A 198 11.14 -2.37 24.64
CA ARG A 198 11.67 -1.10 24.10
C ARG A 198 11.11 -0.78 22.71
N LEU A 199 11.09 -1.76 21.80
CA LEU A 199 10.53 -1.58 20.46
C LEU A 199 9.01 -1.34 20.49
N ARG A 200 8.28 -2.10 21.32
CA ARG A 200 6.84 -1.91 21.50
C ARG A 200 6.49 -0.53 22.05
N LEU A 201 7.24 -0.05 23.03
CA LEU A 201 7.06 1.28 23.61
C LEU A 201 7.37 2.36 22.58
N ALA A 202 8.48 2.26 21.86
CA ALA A 202 8.80 3.17 20.76
C ALA A 202 7.68 3.20 19.72
N PHE A 203 7.11 2.04 19.36
CA PHE A 203 6.05 1.94 18.36
C PHE A 203 4.68 2.41 18.86
N ALA A 204 4.21 1.96 20.02
CA ALA A 204 2.83 2.18 20.48
C ALA A 204 2.55 3.61 20.96
N HIS A 205 3.61 4.37 21.25
CA HIS A 205 3.50 5.61 22.03
C HIS A 205 4.20 6.83 21.43
N ALA A 206 5.01 6.67 20.38
CA ALA A 206 5.54 7.81 19.66
C ALA A 206 4.43 8.55 18.89
N SER A 207 4.53 9.88 18.84
CA SER A 207 3.72 10.67 17.91
C SER A 207 4.02 10.24 16.47
N SER A 208 3.09 10.49 15.53
CA SER A 208 3.29 10.16 14.12
C SER A 208 4.53 10.83 13.50
N GLU A 209 4.95 11.98 14.05
CA GLU A 209 6.16 12.72 13.62
C GLU A 209 7.44 12.09 14.17
N ASP A 210 7.43 11.65 15.43
CA ASP A 210 8.60 11.09 16.12
C ASP A 210 8.81 9.57 15.91
N LEU A 211 7.79 8.88 15.39
CA LEU A 211 7.74 7.42 15.31
C LEU A 211 8.97 6.83 14.63
N GLY A 212 9.33 7.38 13.46
CA GLY A 212 10.46 6.91 12.67
C GLY A 212 11.78 7.02 13.44
N ARG A 213 12.04 8.17 14.07
CA ARG A 213 13.24 8.39 14.89
C ARG A 213 13.31 7.43 16.09
N ARG A 214 12.24 7.34 16.88
CA ARG A 214 12.22 6.51 18.11
C ARG A 214 12.39 5.03 17.82
N ILE A 215 11.77 4.52 16.76
CA ILE A 215 11.93 3.12 16.34
C ILE A 215 13.33 2.90 15.77
N SER A 216 13.84 3.78 14.91
CA SER A 216 15.19 3.68 14.34
C SER A 216 16.26 3.60 15.42
N THR A 217 16.21 4.49 16.42
CA THR A 217 17.18 4.49 17.52
C THR A 217 17.17 3.15 18.26
N ALA A 218 15.99 2.63 18.61
CA ALA A 218 15.88 1.34 19.28
C ALA A 218 16.38 0.18 18.41
N LEU A 219 16.09 0.20 17.10
CA LEU A 219 16.51 -0.84 16.17
C LEU A 219 18.01 -0.84 15.90
N VAL A 220 18.61 0.33 15.68
CA VAL A 220 20.04 0.45 15.44
C VAL A 220 20.81 -0.05 16.67
N SER A 221 20.40 0.36 17.88
CA SER A 221 21.02 -0.13 19.11
C SER A 221 20.86 -1.65 19.29
N LEU A 222 19.69 -2.21 18.99
CA LEU A 222 19.44 -3.66 19.04
C LEU A 222 20.39 -4.41 18.09
N LEU A 223 20.45 -3.96 16.84
CA LEU A 223 21.24 -4.60 15.80
C LEU A 223 22.75 -4.44 16.06
N ALA A 224 23.18 -3.28 16.58
CA ALA A 224 24.57 -3.03 16.96
C ALA A 224 25.00 -3.88 18.14
N GLU A 225 24.19 -3.99 19.19
CA GLU A 225 24.48 -4.90 20.32
C GLU A 225 24.49 -6.37 19.89
N ALA A 226 23.51 -6.77 19.08
CA ALA A 226 23.45 -8.13 18.54
C ALA A 226 24.66 -8.42 17.63
N TRP A 227 25.14 -7.44 16.86
CA TRP A 227 26.34 -7.57 16.05
C TRP A 227 27.60 -7.67 16.91
N ALA A 228 27.78 -6.77 17.88
CA ALA A 228 28.94 -6.76 18.78
C ALA A 228 29.07 -8.08 19.56
N ALA A 229 27.94 -8.66 19.96
CA ALA A 229 27.89 -9.96 20.65
C ALA A 229 28.42 -11.14 19.82
N THR A 230 28.50 -11.01 18.49
CA THR A 230 29.06 -12.07 17.63
C THR A 230 30.59 -12.15 17.72
N GLY A 231 31.26 -11.07 18.17
CA GLY A 231 32.71 -10.94 18.14
C GLY A 231 33.31 -10.91 16.72
N LEU A 232 32.47 -10.82 15.68
CA LEU A 232 32.92 -10.80 14.30
C LEU A 232 33.30 -9.38 13.87
N ASP A 233 34.50 -9.27 13.31
CA ASP A 233 34.89 -8.08 12.56
C ASP A 233 34.41 -8.23 11.11
N ALA A 234 33.45 -7.40 10.68
CA ALA A 234 32.90 -7.45 9.33
C ALA A 234 33.95 -7.13 8.24
N ALA A 235 35.05 -6.44 8.57
CA ALA A 235 36.18 -6.24 7.65
C ALA A 235 36.94 -7.55 7.35
N ASN A 236 36.90 -8.51 8.27
CA ASN A 236 37.47 -9.85 8.12
C ASN A 236 36.46 -10.88 7.58
N VAL A 237 35.18 -10.51 7.48
CA VAL A 237 34.15 -11.27 6.75
C VAL A 237 34.31 -10.96 5.25
N SER A 238 35.42 -11.42 4.67
CA SER A 238 35.66 -11.32 3.23
C SER A 238 34.91 -12.43 2.48
N PHE A 239 34.12 -12.03 1.49
CA PHE A 239 33.53 -12.93 0.50
C PHE A 239 34.24 -12.87 -0.87
N GLY A 240 35.39 -12.17 -0.97
CA GLY A 240 36.12 -11.94 -2.23
C GLY A 240 37.57 -12.43 -2.22
N GLY A 241 37.99 -13.01 -3.34
CA GLY A 241 39.37 -13.45 -3.65
C GLY A 241 39.77 -14.83 -3.10
N ASP A 242 40.00 -15.79 -4.00
CA ASP A 242 40.54 -17.15 -3.73
C ASP A 242 39.66 -18.15 -2.95
N TRP A 243 38.41 -18.37 -3.37
CA TRP A 243 37.58 -19.48 -2.84
C TRP A 243 37.77 -20.82 -3.56
N GLY A 244 38.85 -20.98 -4.33
CA GLY A 244 39.35 -22.29 -4.75
C GLY A 244 40.25 -22.92 -3.68
N ARG A 245 39.66 -23.70 -2.75
CA ARG A 245 40.29 -24.72 -1.85
C ARG A 245 40.44 -24.45 -0.34
N ALA A 246 40.05 -23.31 0.24
CA ALA A 246 40.08 -23.17 1.70
C ALA A 246 38.97 -22.25 2.24
N SER A 247 37.98 -22.85 2.91
CA SER A 247 36.89 -22.09 3.52
C SER A 247 37.39 -21.23 4.69
N LEU A 248 36.64 -20.20 5.06
CA LEU A 248 36.82 -19.40 6.28
C LEU A 248 37.15 -20.27 7.52
N ALA A 249 36.60 -21.48 7.58
CA ALA A 249 36.90 -22.47 8.62
C ALA A 249 38.37 -22.95 8.60
N THR A 250 39.00 -23.03 7.44
CA THR A 250 40.42 -23.38 7.27
C THR A 250 41.35 -22.25 7.73
N ARG A 251 40.99 -20.98 7.54
CA ARG A 251 41.79 -19.82 8.01
C ARG A 251 41.67 -19.59 9.53
N LEU A 252 40.48 -19.83 10.09
CA LEU A 252 40.28 -19.82 11.55
C LEU A 252 41.02 -20.98 12.24
N ARG A 253 41.10 -22.16 11.60
CA ARG A 253 41.93 -23.30 12.06
C ARG A 253 43.42 -22.97 12.15
N THR A 254 43.97 -22.26 11.16
CA THR A 254 45.41 -21.98 11.08
C THR A 254 45.84 -20.81 11.97
N ARG A 255 44.98 -19.82 12.20
CA ARG A 255 45.32 -18.65 13.02
C ARG A 255 45.09 -18.86 14.53
N PHE A 256 44.17 -19.73 14.93
CA PHE A 256 43.77 -19.87 16.34
C PHE A 256 43.70 -21.31 16.87
N GLY A 257 44.06 -22.34 16.09
CA GLY A 257 44.13 -23.72 16.59
C GLY A 257 42.83 -24.28 17.19
N GLY A 258 41.65 -23.77 16.78
CA GLY A 258 40.37 -24.01 17.45
C GLY A 258 39.54 -25.25 17.00
N PRO A 259 38.56 -25.68 17.81
CA PRO A 259 37.76 -26.93 17.68
C PRO A 259 36.74 -26.94 16.51
N PRO A 260 35.98 -28.05 16.26
CA PRO A 260 35.18 -28.27 15.03
C PRO A 260 34.02 -27.29 14.79
N PRO A 261 33.42 -27.23 13.58
CA PRO A 261 32.43 -26.22 13.15
C PRO A 261 31.16 -26.07 13.99
N ASP A 262 30.88 -27.04 14.87
CA ASP A 262 29.79 -26.97 15.84
C ASP A 262 30.04 -25.92 16.94
N THR A 263 31.23 -25.30 16.94
CA THR A 263 31.68 -24.23 17.86
C THR A 263 31.82 -22.86 17.20
N LEU A 264 31.45 -22.69 15.92
CA LEU A 264 31.44 -21.38 15.24
C LEU A 264 30.34 -20.43 15.75
N TRP A 265 29.42 -20.95 16.57
CA TRP A 265 28.55 -20.14 17.38
C TRP A 265 29.12 -20.18 18.80
N PRO A 266 29.32 -19.03 19.47
CA PRO A 266 29.39 -19.06 20.93
C PRO A 266 28.19 -19.87 21.40
N ARG A 267 28.29 -20.65 22.47
CA ARG A 267 27.07 -20.99 23.22
C ARG A 267 26.28 -19.68 23.37
N ASP A 268 24.95 -19.67 23.29
CA ASP A 268 24.13 -18.44 23.34
C ASP A 268 24.31 -17.61 24.63
N GLU A 269 25.29 -17.97 25.47
CA GLU A 269 26.02 -17.16 26.46
C GLU A 269 26.32 -15.72 25.98
N THR A 270 26.45 -15.43 24.67
CA THR A 270 26.67 -14.06 24.14
C THR A 270 25.39 -13.26 23.84
N GLY A 271 24.20 -13.90 23.81
CA GLY A 271 22.90 -13.22 23.71
C GLY A 271 22.52 -12.66 22.32
N THR A 272 23.13 -13.12 21.22
CA THR A 272 22.79 -12.69 19.86
C THR A 272 21.43 -13.22 19.40
N ALA A 273 21.17 -14.52 19.62
CA ALA A 273 19.92 -15.16 19.16
C ALA A 273 18.70 -14.61 19.91
N VAL A 274 18.89 -14.29 21.19
CA VAL A 274 17.93 -13.65 22.08
C VAL A 274 17.45 -12.29 21.56
N ARG A 275 18.37 -11.40 21.17
CA ARG A 275 18.06 -10.05 20.65
C ARG A 275 17.31 -10.12 19.33
N LEU A 276 17.70 -11.03 18.42
CA LEU A 276 17.04 -11.21 17.13
C LEU A 276 15.67 -11.90 17.29
N ALA A 277 15.51 -12.77 18.28
CA ALA A 277 14.20 -13.30 18.66
C ALA A 277 13.26 -12.20 19.14
N ALA A 278 13.76 -11.20 19.90
CA ALA A 278 12.98 -10.05 20.34
C ALA A 278 12.46 -9.21 19.16
N LEU A 279 13.30 -9.01 18.14
CA LEU A 279 12.91 -8.34 16.89
C LEU A 279 11.80 -9.08 16.15
N HIS A 280 11.95 -10.40 16.01
CA HIS A 280 10.94 -11.24 15.36
C HIS A 280 9.62 -11.24 16.14
N ALA A 281 9.69 -11.35 17.46
CA ALA A 281 8.53 -11.25 18.34
C ALA A 281 7.79 -9.92 18.16
N PHE A 282 8.51 -8.80 18.18
CA PHE A 282 7.95 -7.48 17.92
C PHE A 282 7.28 -7.40 16.53
N ALA A 283 7.93 -7.92 15.49
CA ALA A 283 7.38 -7.91 14.14
C ALA A 283 6.06 -8.70 13.99
N LEU A 284 5.89 -9.78 14.76
CA LEU A 284 4.63 -10.54 14.80
C LEU A 284 3.49 -9.78 15.51
N GLU A 285 3.83 -8.88 16.42
CA GLU A 285 2.88 -8.08 17.19
C GLU A 285 2.47 -6.78 16.46
N LEU A 286 3.24 -6.34 15.46
CA LEU A 286 3.00 -5.09 14.70
C LEU A 286 1.54 -4.88 14.26
N PRO A 287 0.81 -5.87 13.68
CA PRO A 287 -0.57 -5.66 13.29
C PRO A 287 -1.52 -5.36 14.47
N ASP A 288 -1.27 -5.99 15.63
CA ASP A 288 -2.08 -5.74 16.83
C ASP A 288 -1.67 -4.39 17.48
N LEU A 289 -0.38 -4.04 17.45
CA LEU A 289 0.12 -2.74 17.92
C LEU A 289 -0.36 -1.57 17.07
N LEU A 290 -0.54 -1.77 15.76
CA LEU A 290 -1.10 -0.76 14.87
C LEU A 290 -2.54 -0.42 15.25
N ARG A 291 -3.38 -1.44 15.50
CA ARG A 291 -4.75 -1.21 16.01
C ARG A 291 -4.77 -0.45 17.32
N VAL A 292 -3.79 -0.69 18.20
CA VAL A 292 -3.63 0.07 19.45
C VAL A 292 -3.30 1.54 19.17
N ARG A 293 -2.47 1.84 18.16
CA ARG A 293 -2.19 3.24 17.76
C ARG A 293 -3.42 3.92 17.16
N GLU A 294 -4.17 3.21 16.32
CA GLU A 294 -5.42 3.70 15.71
C GLU A 294 -6.46 4.04 16.77
N ALA A 295 -6.71 3.13 17.71
CA ALA A 295 -7.63 3.34 18.83
C ALA A 295 -7.26 4.56 19.70
N ARG A 296 -5.99 4.99 19.67
CA ARG A 296 -5.47 6.14 20.41
C ARG A 296 -5.46 7.45 19.60
N GLY A 297 -5.92 7.44 18.35
CA GLY A 297 -5.80 8.61 17.46
C GLY A 297 -4.35 8.99 17.15
N LEU A 298 -3.40 8.07 17.35
CA LEU A 298 -1.97 8.27 17.07
C LEU A 298 -1.60 7.84 15.65
N ALA A 299 -2.49 7.12 14.96
CA ALA A 299 -2.48 6.98 13.51
C ALA A 299 -3.06 8.29 12.93
N ARG A 300 -2.31 8.98 12.06
CA ARG A 300 -2.75 10.28 11.52
C ARG A 300 -2.82 10.29 10.00
N ASP A 301 -3.85 10.98 9.54
CA ASP A 301 -4.04 11.54 8.21
C ASP A 301 -2.77 12.22 7.72
N ALA A 302 -2.15 11.65 6.68
CA ALA A 302 -1.06 12.32 6.01
C ALA A 302 -1.63 13.51 5.23
N CYS A 303 -1.38 14.72 5.74
CA CYS A 303 -1.46 15.93 4.92
C CYS A 303 -0.52 15.75 3.74
N VAL A 304 -1.10 15.60 2.55
CA VAL A 304 -0.40 15.50 1.28
C VAL A 304 0.24 16.87 0.99
N PRO A 305 1.57 16.98 0.87
CA PRO A 305 2.17 18.17 0.31
C PRO A 305 1.59 18.38 -1.10
N GLN A 306 1.03 19.57 -1.35
CA GLN A 306 0.53 19.93 -2.66
C GLN A 306 1.70 19.84 -3.67
N PRO A 307 1.58 19.07 -4.77
CA PRO A 307 2.62 19.03 -5.78
C PRO A 307 2.79 20.43 -6.35
N THR A 308 4.00 20.96 -6.29
CA THR A 308 4.33 22.18 -7.03
C THR A 308 4.42 21.80 -8.50
N PRO A 309 3.74 22.52 -9.43
CA PRO A 309 3.80 22.20 -10.84
C PRO A 309 5.26 22.19 -11.31
N ALA A 310 5.65 21.11 -11.98
CA ALA A 310 6.95 20.98 -12.61
C ALA A 310 7.15 22.17 -13.55
N ARG A 311 8.20 22.95 -13.29
CA ARG A 311 8.60 24.03 -14.19
C ARG A 311 9.10 23.38 -15.48
N ALA A 312 8.48 23.75 -16.61
CA ALA A 312 9.04 23.49 -17.92
C ALA A 312 10.45 24.10 -17.98
N VAL A 313 11.46 23.26 -18.19
CA VAL A 313 12.83 23.70 -18.44
C VAL A 313 12.91 24.14 -19.90
N ALA A 314 13.52 25.31 -20.09
CA ALA A 314 13.61 26.01 -21.37
C ALA A 314 14.63 25.36 -22.32
N ASP A 315 14.28 25.50 -23.60
CA ASP A 315 15.04 25.27 -24.82
C ASP A 315 16.48 25.81 -24.78
N SER A 316 17.46 24.99 -25.24
CA SER A 316 18.31 25.30 -26.41
C SER A 316 19.66 24.56 -26.40
N GLY A 317 19.76 23.53 -27.26
CA GLY A 317 20.96 23.29 -28.08
C GLY A 317 21.81 22.07 -27.77
N LEU A 318 21.52 20.95 -28.46
CA LEU A 318 22.55 19.99 -28.84
C LEU A 318 22.80 20.02 -30.36
N PRO A 319 24.04 19.82 -30.83
CA PRO A 319 24.45 20.12 -32.19
C PRO A 319 23.99 19.05 -33.19
N VAL A 320 23.89 19.45 -34.45
CA VAL A 320 23.50 18.68 -35.65
C VAL A 320 24.54 17.59 -36.05
N THR A 321 25.39 17.13 -35.13
CA THR A 321 26.49 16.18 -35.38
C THR A 321 26.48 15.04 -34.36
N ARG A 322 26.64 13.78 -34.82
CA ARG A 322 26.73 12.60 -33.95
C ARG A 322 27.88 12.75 -32.93
N PRO A 323 27.66 12.48 -31.62
CA PRO A 323 28.69 12.61 -30.59
C PRO A 323 29.76 11.52 -30.69
N ARG A 324 30.93 11.72 -30.05
CA ARG A 324 31.88 10.62 -29.86
C ARG A 324 31.38 9.70 -28.75
N VAL A 325 31.41 8.39 -28.98
CA VAL A 325 30.89 7.37 -28.06
C VAL A 325 32.02 6.45 -27.62
N SER A 326 32.14 6.22 -26.30
CA SER A 326 33.01 5.16 -25.76
C SER A 326 32.16 4.01 -25.23
N VAL A 327 32.25 2.84 -25.88
CA VAL A 327 31.63 1.60 -25.41
C VAL A 327 32.58 0.91 -24.44
N ILE A 328 32.12 0.65 -23.23
CA ILE A 328 32.92 0.10 -22.13
C ILE A 328 32.40 -1.30 -21.81
N VAL A 329 33.28 -2.29 -21.93
CA VAL A 329 33.04 -3.70 -21.61
C VAL A 329 33.93 -4.12 -20.45
N VAL A 330 33.37 -4.50 -19.30
CA VAL A 330 34.14 -5.10 -18.21
C VAL A 330 34.20 -6.60 -18.38
N ASN A 331 35.40 -7.17 -18.39
CA ASN A 331 35.63 -8.60 -18.53
C ASN A 331 36.36 -9.17 -17.30
N TRP A 332 35.84 -10.26 -16.74
CA TRP A 332 36.53 -11.06 -15.72
C TRP A 332 36.31 -12.54 -15.97
N ASN A 333 37.36 -13.26 -16.34
CA ASN A 333 37.33 -14.70 -16.67
C ASN A 333 36.19 -15.09 -17.65
N GLY A 334 35.95 -14.22 -18.64
CA GLY A 334 34.81 -14.27 -19.54
C GLY A 334 35.15 -14.67 -20.97
N ARG A 335 36.30 -15.30 -21.22
CA ARG A 335 36.80 -15.64 -22.56
C ARG A 335 35.74 -16.27 -23.47
N ASP A 336 34.88 -17.15 -22.94
CA ASP A 336 33.84 -17.87 -23.70
C ASP A 336 32.62 -17.00 -24.10
N HIS A 337 32.52 -15.79 -23.58
CA HIS A 337 31.44 -14.85 -23.88
C HIS A 337 31.92 -13.67 -24.71
N LEU A 338 33.18 -13.28 -24.49
CA LEU A 338 33.79 -12.08 -25.02
C LEU A 338 33.81 -12.00 -26.56
N GLU A 339 34.01 -13.13 -27.25
CA GLU A 339 34.04 -13.15 -28.72
C GLU A 339 32.70 -12.72 -29.33
N ALA A 340 31.58 -13.26 -28.84
CA ALA A 340 30.25 -12.92 -29.36
C ALA A 340 29.89 -11.46 -29.05
N CYS A 341 30.27 -10.98 -27.86
CA CYS A 341 30.09 -9.60 -27.43
C CYS A 341 30.83 -8.62 -28.35
N LEU A 342 32.17 -8.76 -28.45
CA LEU A 342 33.01 -7.85 -29.24
C LEU A 342 32.73 -7.96 -30.75
N ALA A 343 32.41 -9.15 -31.27
CA ALA A 343 32.01 -9.29 -32.67
C ALA A 343 30.73 -8.53 -33.00
N SER A 344 29.75 -8.54 -32.08
CA SER A 344 28.51 -7.77 -32.27
C SER A 344 28.71 -6.26 -32.15
N LEU A 345 29.61 -5.79 -31.29
CA LEU A 345 29.97 -4.37 -31.18
C LEU A 345 30.75 -3.86 -32.40
N ARG A 346 31.68 -4.66 -32.93
CA ARG A 346 32.40 -4.35 -34.19
C ARG A 346 31.44 -4.19 -35.37
N ALA A 347 30.34 -4.94 -35.37
CA ALA A 347 29.32 -4.88 -36.42
C ALA A 347 28.37 -3.67 -36.29
N SER A 348 28.63 -2.72 -35.36
CA SER A 348 27.77 -1.55 -35.16
C SER A 348 27.68 -0.67 -36.41
N ASP A 349 26.50 -0.08 -36.63
CA ASP A 349 26.26 0.90 -37.69
C ASP A 349 26.70 2.33 -37.34
N TYR A 350 27.28 2.53 -36.16
CA TYR A 350 27.78 3.83 -35.74
C TYR A 350 29.10 4.18 -36.47
N PRO A 351 29.34 5.46 -36.85
CA PRO A 351 30.58 5.85 -37.52
C PRO A 351 31.82 5.43 -36.74
N ALA A 352 32.71 4.66 -37.38
CA ALA A 352 33.86 4.03 -36.72
C ALA A 352 34.88 5.05 -36.17
N ASP A 353 34.97 6.25 -36.77
CA ASP A 353 35.81 7.36 -36.32
C ASP A 353 35.27 8.08 -35.07
N LEU A 354 33.99 7.84 -34.75
CA LEU A 354 33.29 8.35 -33.57
C LEU A 354 33.01 7.26 -32.52
N LEU A 355 33.41 6.01 -32.76
CA LEU A 355 33.18 4.88 -31.86
C LEU A 355 34.49 4.37 -31.26
N GLU A 356 34.67 4.51 -29.95
CA GLU A 356 35.79 3.95 -29.19
C GLU A 356 35.33 2.68 -28.46
N LEU A 357 35.98 1.53 -28.72
CA LEU A 357 35.71 0.28 -27.99
C LEU A 357 36.77 0.06 -26.92
N ILE A 358 36.36 0.01 -25.64
CA ILE A 358 37.23 -0.22 -24.49
C ILE A 358 36.83 -1.52 -23.81
N CYS A 359 37.78 -2.44 -23.66
CA CYS A 359 37.61 -3.63 -22.83
C CYS A 359 38.49 -3.51 -21.58
N VAL A 360 37.87 -3.46 -20.41
CA VAL A 360 38.55 -3.47 -19.12
C VAL A 360 38.74 -4.92 -18.70
N ASP A 361 39.98 -5.41 -18.77
CA ASP A 361 40.33 -6.70 -18.21
C ASP A 361 40.50 -6.57 -16.70
N ASN A 362 39.50 -7.04 -15.96
CA ASN A 362 39.36 -6.84 -14.52
C ASN A 362 40.12 -7.90 -13.72
N GLY A 363 41.41 -8.09 -14.06
CA GLY A 363 42.27 -9.11 -13.45
C GLY A 363 41.89 -10.54 -13.85
N SER A 364 41.60 -10.80 -15.13
CA SER A 364 41.33 -12.16 -15.60
C SER A 364 42.61 -13.01 -15.58
N VAL A 365 42.43 -14.30 -15.31
CA VAL A 365 43.49 -15.32 -15.33
C VAL A 365 43.28 -16.36 -16.44
N ASP A 366 42.34 -16.09 -17.35
CA ASP A 366 42.06 -16.88 -18.55
C ASP A 366 42.70 -16.24 -19.80
N ASP A 367 42.48 -16.86 -20.96
CA ASP A 367 43.04 -16.40 -22.24
C ASP A 367 42.26 -15.22 -22.87
N SER A 368 41.50 -14.45 -22.08
CA SER A 368 40.73 -13.30 -22.59
C SER A 368 41.62 -12.26 -23.29
N ARG A 369 42.79 -11.95 -22.71
CA ARG A 369 43.74 -10.96 -23.28
C ARG A 369 44.27 -11.41 -24.64
N THR A 370 44.63 -12.70 -24.74
CA THR A 370 45.12 -13.32 -25.97
C THR A 370 44.04 -13.27 -27.05
N LEU A 371 42.80 -13.63 -26.72
CA LEU A 371 41.66 -13.57 -27.64
C LEU A 371 41.46 -12.15 -28.21
N ILE A 372 41.51 -11.12 -27.37
CA ILE A 372 41.35 -9.72 -27.81
C ILE A 372 42.50 -9.33 -28.74
N ALA A 373 43.75 -9.59 -28.35
CA ALA A 373 44.92 -9.21 -29.15
C ALA A 373 44.92 -9.87 -30.54
N GLU A 374 44.48 -11.13 -30.64
CA GLU A 374 44.46 -11.88 -31.89
C GLU A 374 43.27 -11.54 -32.79
N ARG A 375 42.07 -11.34 -32.21
CA ARG A 375 40.83 -11.24 -33.00
C ARG A 375 40.19 -9.86 -33.00
N PHE A 376 40.55 -9.00 -32.05
CA PHE A 376 40.01 -7.64 -31.85
C PHE A 376 41.10 -6.60 -31.54
N PRO A 377 42.13 -6.45 -32.40
CA PRO A 377 43.26 -5.55 -32.16
C PRO A 377 42.87 -4.06 -32.09
N GLU A 378 41.71 -3.68 -32.63
CA GLU A 378 41.18 -2.32 -32.54
C GLU A 378 40.53 -1.99 -31.18
N VAL A 379 40.27 -2.99 -30.33
CA VAL A 379 39.69 -2.78 -29.00
C VAL A 379 40.79 -2.35 -28.02
N ARG A 380 40.59 -1.21 -27.37
CA ARG A 380 41.51 -0.71 -26.36
C ARG A 380 41.38 -1.49 -25.06
N VAL A 381 42.45 -2.17 -24.65
CA VAL A 381 42.46 -2.96 -23.41
C VAL A 381 42.98 -2.14 -22.23
N VAL A 382 42.19 -2.05 -21.16
CA VAL A 382 42.61 -1.51 -19.85
C VAL A 382 42.80 -2.68 -18.89
N ALA A 383 44.05 -3.08 -18.66
CA ALA A 383 44.36 -4.22 -17.79
C ALA A 383 44.51 -3.80 -16.33
N LEU A 384 43.64 -4.32 -15.47
CA LEU A 384 43.73 -4.14 -14.02
C LEU A 384 44.50 -5.30 -13.36
N PRO A 385 45.23 -5.04 -12.26
CA PRO A 385 46.01 -6.06 -11.57
C PRO A 385 45.14 -7.08 -10.80
N GLU A 386 43.90 -6.73 -10.49
CA GLU A 386 42.96 -7.52 -9.71
C GLU A 386 41.51 -7.20 -10.10
N ASN A 387 40.57 -8.06 -9.67
CA ASN A 387 39.14 -7.85 -9.88
C ASN A 387 38.59 -6.79 -8.92
N ARG A 388 38.27 -5.61 -9.45
CA ARG A 388 37.68 -4.49 -8.70
C ARG A 388 36.15 -4.45 -8.77
N GLY A 389 35.52 -5.54 -9.19
CA GLY A 389 34.08 -5.62 -9.39
C GLY A 389 33.61 -4.89 -10.65
N PHE A 390 32.32 -4.96 -10.93
CA PHE A 390 31.67 -4.25 -12.03
C PHE A 390 31.84 -2.73 -11.93
N THR A 391 31.59 -2.14 -10.76
CA THR A 391 31.69 -0.67 -10.59
C THR A 391 33.12 -0.17 -10.70
N GLY A 392 34.08 -0.86 -10.08
CA GLY A 392 35.51 -0.51 -10.18
C GLY A 392 36.08 -0.72 -11.59
N GLY A 393 35.64 -1.78 -12.30
CA GLY A 393 35.98 -2.00 -13.69
C GLY A 393 35.45 -0.91 -14.62
N ASN A 394 34.17 -0.55 -14.50
CA ASN A 394 33.58 0.52 -15.29
C ASN A 394 34.20 1.88 -15.00
N ALA A 395 34.51 2.19 -13.73
CA ALA A 395 35.21 3.42 -13.37
C ALA A 395 36.59 3.53 -14.04
N ALA A 396 37.34 2.42 -14.13
CA ALA A 396 38.62 2.39 -14.86
C ALA A 396 38.43 2.57 -16.37
N GLY A 397 37.35 2.00 -16.94
CA GLY A 397 36.97 2.20 -18.34
C GLY A 397 36.63 3.66 -18.64
N VAL A 398 35.82 4.30 -17.80
CA VAL A 398 35.46 5.73 -17.93
C VAL A 398 36.69 6.62 -17.83
N ALA A 399 37.64 6.32 -16.93
CA ALA A 399 38.88 7.07 -16.82
C ALA A 399 39.75 7.00 -18.09
N ALA A 400 39.64 5.93 -18.88
CA ALA A 400 40.33 5.78 -20.16
C ALA A 400 39.53 6.33 -21.35
N ALA A 401 38.23 6.57 -21.19
CA ALA A 401 37.29 6.91 -22.25
C ALA A 401 37.37 8.37 -22.71
N THR A 402 37.31 8.57 -24.02
CA THR A 402 37.40 9.89 -24.66
C THR A 402 36.06 10.42 -25.19
N GLY A 403 35.00 9.60 -25.17
CA GLY A 403 33.68 9.96 -25.70
C GLY A 403 32.90 10.95 -24.85
N ASP A 404 31.97 11.64 -25.49
CA ASP A 404 30.98 12.54 -24.88
C ASP A 404 29.80 11.74 -24.28
N VAL A 405 29.60 10.51 -24.76
CA VAL A 405 28.61 9.56 -24.27
C VAL A 405 29.30 8.24 -23.93
N PHE A 406 28.96 7.67 -22.78
CA PHE A 406 29.40 6.35 -22.36
C PHE A 406 28.30 5.33 -22.66
N VAL A 407 28.66 4.22 -23.29
CA VAL A 407 27.79 3.06 -23.48
C VAL A 407 28.34 1.90 -22.67
N PHE A 408 27.64 1.52 -21.61
CA PHE A 408 28.05 0.41 -20.75
C PHE A 408 27.38 -0.88 -21.22
N VAL A 409 28.18 -1.93 -21.43
CA VAL A 409 27.65 -3.24 -21.80
C VAL A 409 28.35 -4.40 -21.07
N ASN A 410 27.62 -5.50 -20.86
CA ASN A 410 28.18 -6.71 -20.27
C ASN A 410 28.86 -7.62 -21.31
N ASN A 411 29.89 -8.34 -20.89
CA ASN A 411 30.64 -9.28 -21.73
C ASN A 411 29.84 -10.56 -22.09
N ASP A 412 28.75 -10.87 -21.39
CA ASP A 412 27.85 -12.01 -21.61
C ASP A 412 26.59 -11.67 -22.42
N MET A 413 26.65 -10.57 -23.16
CA MET A 413 25.62 -10.12 -24.08
C MET A 413 26.10 -10.07 -25.54
N LYS A 414 25.13 -10.08 -26.45
CA LYS A 414 25.33 -9.73 -27.88
C LYS A 414 24.30 -8.68 -28.28
N PHE A 415 24.61 -7.90 -29.31
CA PHE A 415 23.84 -6.71 -29.66
C PHE A 415 23.43 -6.71 -31.14
N GLU A 416 22.30 -6.08 -31.45
CA GLU A 416 21.98 -5.74 -32.84
C GLU A 416 22.92 -4.64 -33.35
N PRO A 417 23.26 -4.61 -34.65
CA PRO A 417 24.13 -3.57 -35.25
C PRO A 417 23.69 -2.13 -34.93
N THR A 418 22.38 -1.92 -34.83
CA THR A 418 21.78 -0.61 -34.56
C THR A 418 21.76 -0.22 -33.08
N LEU A 419 22.29 -1.04 -32.16
CA LEU A 419 22.17 -0.76 -30.71
C LEU A 419 22.69 0.64 -30.37
N VAL A 420 23.94 0.95 -30.74
CA VAL A 420 24.59 2.21 -30.36
C VAL A 420 23.85 3.39 -30.97
N SER A 421 23.57 3.37 -32.28
CA SER A 421 22.83 4.45 -32.94
C SER A 421 21.47 4.70 -32.29
N ARG A 422 20.69 3.66 -32.01
CA ARG A 422 19.36 3.79 -31.38
C ARG A 422 19.42 4.33 -29.95
N LEU A 423 20.41 3.93 -29.16
CA LEU A 423 20.60 4.51 -27.83
C LEU A 423 20.93 6.00 -27.92
N ILE A 424 21.85 6.39 -28.80
CA ILE A 424 22.22 7.80 -28.98
C ILE A 424 21.05 8.63 -29.52
N ASP A 425 20.28 8.10 -30.47
CA ASP A 425 19.11 8.77 -31.05
C ASP A 425 17.99 9.01 -30.01
N GLY A 426 17.98 8.25 -28.90
CA GLY A 426 17.03 8.43 -27.81
C GLY A 426 17.47 9.43 -26.74
N LEU A 427 18.68 9.99 -26.82
CA LEU A 427 19.16 10.99 -25.89
C LEU A 427 18.68 12.39 -26.29
N ASP A 428 18.23 13.16 -25.30
CA ASP A 428 17.86 14.56 -25.46
C ASP A 428 18.17 15.34 -24.16
N ASP A 429 17.79 16.62 -24.09
CA ASP A 429 18.06 17.49 -22.94
C ASP A 429 17.37 17.01 -21.64
N ALA A 430 16.22 16.32 -21.76
CA ALA A 430 15.51 15.75 -20.62
C ALA A 430 15.97 14.32 -20.31
N THR A 431 16.41 13.58 -21.34
CA THR A 431 16.75 12.15 -21.32
C THR A 431 18.24 11.99 -21.47
N ALA A 432 18.96 12.18 -20.38
CA ALA A 432 20.41 12.04 -20.38
C ALA A 432 20.89 10.57 -20.29
N CYS A 433 19.97 9.62 -20.12
CA CYS A 433 20.25 8.19 -20.10
C CYS A 433 19.19 7.37 -20.84
N THR A 434 19.64 6.46 -21.70
CA THR A 434 18.78 5.54 -22.46
C THR A 434 19.23 4.10 -22.25
N GLY A 435 18.30 3.20 -21.92
CA GLY A 435 18.53 1.76 -21.82
C GLY A 435 18.04 0.99 -23.05
N ALA A 436 18.67 -0.15 -23.32
CA ALA A 436 18.22 -1.07 -24.36
C ALA A 436 17.09 -1.99 -23.87
N ARG A 437 16.24 -2.43 -24.80
CA ARG A 437 15.42 -3.64 -24.59
C ARG A 437 16.33 -4.86 -24.60
N VAL A 438 16.34 -5.60 -23.52
CA VAL A 438 17.13 -6.83 -23.38
C VAL A 438 16.21 -8.04 -23.46
N MET A 439 16.56 -8.97 -24.34
CA MET A 439 15.85 -10.22 -24.57
C MET A 439 16.69 -11.40 -24.05
N SER A 440 16.04 -12.54 -23.82
CA SER A 440 16.71 -13.82 -23.63
C SER A 440 17.64 -14.12 -24.82
N TRP A 441 18.67 -14.93 -24.62
CA TRP A 441 19.66 -15.26 -25.66
C TRP A 441 19.05 -15.75 -27.00
N ASP A 442 17.90 -16.41 -26.93
CA ASP A 442 17.13 -16.93 -28.08
C ASP A 442 16.05 -15.96 -28.61
N GLY A 443 15.87 -14.81 -27.97
CA GLY A 443 14.87 -13.80 -28.33
C GLY A 443 13.43 -14.15 -27.95
N SER A 444 13.19 -15.25 -27.25
CA SER A 444 11.84 -15.74 -26.94
C SER A 444 11.13 -14.98 -25.81
N SER A 445 11.87 -14.35 -24.90
CA SER A 445 11.30 -13.63 -23.77
C SER A 445 12.07 -12.36 -23.42
N ILE A 446 11.38 -11.43 -22.76
CA ILE A 446 11.96 -10.20 -22.22
C ILE A 446 12.83 -10.55 -21.01
N ASP A 447 14.05 -10.01 -21.00
CA ASP A 447 14.91 -9.95 -19.83
C ASP A 447 14.75 -8.58 -19.13
N PHE A 448 14.77 -7.50 -19.90
CA PHE A 448 14.57 -6.15 -19.36
C PHE A 448 13.93 -5.22 -20.37
N VAL A 449 12.91 -4.48 -19.93
CA VAL A 449 12.33 -3.33 -20.64
C VAL A 449 12.10 -2.14 -19.72
N ARG A 450 12.01 -2.36 -18.40
CA ARG A 450 11.84 -1.31 -17.40
C ARG A 450 12.35 -1.75 -16.03
N GLY A 451 13.14 -0.89 -15.41
CA GLY A 451 13.65 -1.04 -14.05
C GLY A 451 12.77 -0.30 -13.06
N THR A 452 12.38 -0.96 -11.98
CA THR A 452 11.61 -0.37 -10.86
C THR A 452 12.24 -0.79 -9.54
N SER A 453 11.93 -0.17 -8.41
CA SER A 453 12.60 -0.52 -7.15
C SER A 453 11.62 -0.57 -5.99
N SER A 454 11.89 -1.44 -5.03
CA SER A 454 11.20 -1.41 -3.74
C SER A 454 11.60 -0.15 -2.95
N PHE A 455 10.81 0.19 -1.93
CA PHE A 455 11.21 1.21 -0.96
C PHE A 455 12.46 0.81 -0.15
N GLU A 456 12.83 -0.47 -0.14
CA GLU A 456 14.08 -0.99 0.44
C GLU A 456 15.28 -0.86 -0.52
N ALA A 457 15.15 -0.09 -1.61
CA ALA A 457 16.17 0.10 -2.65
C ALA A 457 16.59 -1.20 -3.35
N ARG A 458 15.66 -2.17 -3.49
CA ARG A 458 15.89 -3.41 -4.24
C ARG A 458 15.28 -3.28 -5.63
N GLY A 459 16.13 -3.34 -6.66
CA GLY A 459 15.72 -3.26 -8.06
C GLY A 459 14.94 -4.49 -8.54
N PHE A 460 13.97 -4.23 -9.41
CA PHE A 460 13.12 -5.17 -10.11
C PHE A 460 13.15 -4.91 -11.61
N GLN A 461 12.88 -5.97 -12.37
CA GLN A 461 12.75 -5.92 -13.81
C GLN A 461 11.28 -6.19 -14.14
N GLU A 462 10.54 -5.16 -14.55
CA GLU A 462 9.16 -5.35 -14.94
C GLU A 462 9.06 -6.18 -16.22
N GLN A 463 8.00 -6.99 -16.31
CA GLN A 463 7.71 -7.84 -17.47
C GLN A 463 8.78 -8.92 -17.76
N PHE A 464 9.68 -9.17 -16.82
CA PHE A 464 10.67 -10.24 -16.90
C PHE A 464 10.01 -11.59 -17.26
N GLY A 465 10.54 -12.25 -18.28
CA GLY A 465 10.07 -13.54 -18.77
C GLY A 465 8.82 -13.50 -19.66
N GLN A 466 8.21 -12.32 -19.88
CA GLN A 466 7.06 -12.17 -20.78
C GLN A 466 7.50 -12.11 -22.25
N THR A 467 6.55 -12.29 -23.18
CA THR A 467 6.80 -12.14 -24.61
C THR A 467 6.71 -10.66 -25.01
N TYR A 468 7.71 -10.16 -25.73
CA TYR A 468 7.66 -8.81 -26.26
C TYR A 468 6.67 -8.69 -27.42
N THR A 469 5.82 -7.67 -27.38
CA THR A 469 4.89 -7.34 -28.47
C THR A 469 5.26 -5.98 -29.07
N PRO A 470 5.48 -5.87 -30.39
CA PRO A 470 5.72 -4.58 -31.05
C PRO A 470 4.62 -3.57 -30.74
N GLY A 471 5.00 -2.32 -30.43
CA GLY A 471 4.05 -1.26 -30.05
C GLY A 471 3.62 -1.28 -28.58
N MET A 472 4.22 -2.14 -27.74
CA MET A 472 4.08 -2.08 -26.29
C MET A 472 4.52 -0.70 -25.78
N ALA A 473 3.63 0.01 -25.08
CA ALA A 473 3.97 1.28 -24.45
C ALA A 473 4.97 1.03 -23.31
N LEU A 474 6.16 1.62 -23.42
CA LEU A 474 7.17 1.56 -22.37
C LEU A 474 7.10 2.84 -21.53
N ALA A 475 6.75 2.68 -20.26
CA ALA A 475 6.84 3.78 -19.30
C ALA A 475 8.30 4.11 -18.99
N GLU A 476 8.53 5.32 -18.49
CA GLU A 476 9.85 5.76 -18.04
C GLU A 476 10.41 4.83 -16.94
N SER A 477 11.72 4.58 -16.96
CA SER A 477 12.38 3.54 -16.17
C SER A 477 13.11 4.12 -14.95
N PHE A 478 12.95 3.57 -13.75
CA PHE A 478 13.64 4.10 -12.55
C PHE A 478 15.16 4.12 -12.69
N PHE A 479 15.71 3.08 -13.30
CA PHE A 479 17.13 2.91 -13.64
C PHE A 479 17.27 2.23 -15.00
N PRO A 480 18.38 2.43 -15.73
CA PRO A 480 18.64 1.71 -16.97
C PRO A 480 19.06 0.26 -16.70
N ASN A 481 18.97 -0.65 -17.67
CA ASN A 481 19.56 -1.98 -17.49
C ASN A 481 21.08 -1.87 -17.32
N GLY A 482 21.64 -2.35 -16.20
CA GLY A 482 23.08 -2.34 -15.96
C GLY A 482 23.96 -3.06 -16.98
N GLY A 483 23.39 -3.82 -17.93
CA GLY A 483 24.13 -4.53 -18.96
C GLY A 483 24.06 -3.98 -20.39
N ALA A 484 23.24 -2.96 -20.68
CA ALA A 484 23.23 -2.27 -21.99
C ALA A 484 22.51 -0.91 -21.92
N PHE A 485 23.25 0.17 -21.74
CA PHE A 485 22.70 1.52 -21.71
C PHE A 485 23.71 2.60 -22.10
N ALA A 486 23.20 3.76 -22.55
CA ALA A 486 23.98 4.96 -22.82
C ALA A 486 23.69 6.05 -21.78
N VAL A 487 24.70 6.84 -21.43
CA VAL A 487 24.57 8.00 -20.55
C VAL A 487 25.54 9.09 -20.99
N THR A 488 25.07 10.35 -21.01
CA THR A 488 25.95 11.48 -21.34
C THR A 488 27.02 11.65 -20.26
N ARG A 489 28.24 12.04 -20.66
CA ARG A 489 29.34 12.29 -19.72
C ARG A 489 28.93 13.26 -18.61
N ARG A 490 28.26 14.36 -18.99
CA ARG A 490 27.75 15.37 -18.06
C ARG A 490 26.81 14.77 -17.01
N ALA A 491 25.83 13.95 -17.41
CA ALA A 491 24.89 13.36 -16.46
C ALA A 491 25.55 12.32 -15.56
N TYR A 492 26.51 11.54 -16.09
CA TYR A 492 27.31 10.62 -15.30
C TYR A 492 28.15 11.35 -14.23
N GLU A 493 28.76 12.48 -14.59
CA GLU A 493 29.54 13.34 -13.69
C GLU A 493 28.67 14.06 -12.65
N ASP A 494 27.51 14.59 -13.06
CA ASP A 494 26.49 15.18 -12.18
C ASP A 494 26.09 14.16 -11.09
N ALA A 495 25.80 12.91 -11.49
CA ALA A 495 25.45 11.84 -10.57
C ALA A 495 26.64 11.40 -9.68
N GLY A 496 27.88 11.70 -10.05
CA GLY A 496 29.09 11.26 -9.33
C GLY A 496 29.59 9.86 -9.72
N GLY A 497 29.16 9.35 -10.87
CA GLY A 497 29.60 8.08 -11.45
C GLY A 497 29.20 6.83 -10.66
N PHE A 498 29.84 5.69 -10.93
CA PHE A 498 29.64 4.47 -10.16
C PHE A 498 30.41 4.52 -8.83
N ASP A 499 29.82 4.05 -7.74
CA ASP A 499 30.53 3.86 -6.47
C ASP A 499 31.35 2.55 -6.51
N PRO A 500 32.69 2.62 -6.48
CA PRO A 500 33.53 1.41 -6.48
C PRO A 500 33.25 0.48 -5.29
N ALA A 501 32.75 1.01 -4.17
CA ALA A 501 32.48 0.22 -2.97
C ALA A 501 31.29 -0.74 -3.13
N LEU A 502 30.36 -0.45 -4.06
CA LEU A 502 29.24 -1.35 -4.36
C LEU A 502 29.72 -2.67 -5.00
N PHE A 503 30.91 -2.69 -5.59
CA PHE A 503 31.51 -3.83 -6.29
C PHE A 503 30.68 -4.33 -7.49
N ALA A 504 29.48 -4.87 -7.28
CA ALA A 504 28.54 -5.31 -8.32
C ALA A 504 27.11 -5.42 -7.76
N TYR A 505 26.10 -5.48 -8.63
CA TYR A 505 24.67 -5.61 -8.35
C TYR A 505 24.04 -4.36 -7.70
N TYR A 506 22.87 -3.93 -8.21
CA TYR A 506 22.18 -2.69 -7.85
C TYR A 506 23.02 -1.42 -8.03
N ASP A 507 24.17 -1.52 -8.70
CA ASP A 507 24.97 -0.39 -9.14
C ASP A 507 24.23 0.46 -10.19
N ASP A 508 23.42 -0.18 -11.03
CA ASP A 508 22.48 0.44 -11.95
C ASP A 508 21.33 1.14 -11.22
N VAL A 509 20.76 0.51 -10.19
CA VAL A 509 19.74 1.12 -9.31
C VAL A 509 20.29 2.37 -8.63
N ASP A 510 21.51 2.31 -8.06
CA ASP A 510 22.15 3.46 -7.41
C ASP A 510 22.40 4.60 -8.40
N LEU A 511 22.99 4.30 -9.56
CA LEU A 511 23.25 5.30 -10.59
C LEU A 511 21.96 5.92 -11.12
N GLY A 512 20.95 5.10 -11.43
CA GLY A 512 19.64 5.55 -11.90
C GLY A 512 18.93 6.47 -10.90
N TRP A 513 18.96 6.11 -9.62
CA TRP A 513 18.39 6.96 -8.55
C TRP A 513 19.11 8.31 -8.51
N ARG A 514 20.45 8.32 -8.53
CA ARG A 514 21.23 9.56 -8.47
C ARG A 514 21.09 10.43 -9.73
N LEU A 515 20.93 9.82 -10.91
CA LEU A 515 20.58 10.54 -12.14
C LEU A 515 19.23 11.24 -12.00
N ARG A 516 18.22 10.55 -11.49
CA ARG A 516 16.89 11.15 -11.24
C ARG A 516 16.97 12.28 -10.23
N MET A 517 17.70 12.11 -9.13
CA MET A 517 17.93 13.16 -8.14
C MET A 517 18.62 14.40 -8.71
N ALA A 518 19.46 14.22 -9.73
CA ALA A 518 20.11 15.30 -10.47
C ALA A 518 19.21 15.93 -11.56
N GLY A 519 17.97 15.46 -11.71
CA GLY A 519 16.98 15.97 -12.65
C GLY A 519 17.04 15.33 -14.05
N HIS A 520 17.76 14.23 -14.21
CA HIS A 520 17.91 13.55 -15.51
C HIS A 520 16.87 12.43 -15.70
N GLY A 521 16.19 12.43 -16.84
CA GLY A 521 15.26 11.39 -17.28
C GLY A 521 15.97 10.13 -17.78
N ILE A 522 15.27 9.00 -17.68
CA ILE A 522 15.80 7.67 -18.05
C ILE A 522 14.77 6.89 -18.86
N HIS A 523 15.03 6.69 -20.15
CA HIS A 523 14.11 6.01 -21.07
C HIS A 523 14.63 4.66 -21.55
N THR A 524 13.72 3.74 -21.84
CA THR A 524 14.05 2.52 -22.59
C THR A 524 13.74 2.73 -24.06
N VAL A 525 14.72 2.51 -24.93
CA VAL A 525 14.56 2.56 -26.38
C VAL A 525 14.26 1.14 -26.88
N ALA A 526 13.01 0.88 -27.26
CA ALA A 526 12.52 -0.46 -27.60
C ALA A 526 13.24 -1.07 -28.83
N GLU A 527 13.69 -0.19 -29.73
CA GLU A 527 14.40 -0.48 -30.97
C GLU A 527 15.90 -0.75 -30.73
N ALA A 528 16.45 -0.34 -29.58
CA ALA A 528 17.79 -0.71 -29.16
C ALA A 528 17.72 -2.12 -28.53
N VAL A 529 18.19 -3.14 -29.25
CA VAL A 529 18.02 -4.55 -28.83
C VAL A 529 19.34 -5.18 -28.42
N ALA A 530 19.34 -5.78 -27.23
CA ALA A 530 20.41 -6.63 -26.73
C ALA A 530 19.88 -8.01 -26.35
N TYR A 531 20.77 -9.01 -26.34
CA TYR A 531 20.45 -10.38 -25.95
C TYR A 531 21.40 -10.84 -24.86
N HIS A 532 20.85 -11.38 -23.78
CA HIS A 532 21.62 -11.73 -22.59
C HIS A 532 21.62 -13.24 -22.34
N ARG A 533 22.81 -13.78 -22.05
CA ARG A 533 22.99 -15.19 -21.66
C ARG A 533 22.84 -15.34 -20.14
N HIS A 534 21.60 -15.15 -19.68
CA HIS A 534 21.24 -15.12 -18.26
C HIS A 534 21.85 -16.30 -17.47
N GLY A 535 22.73 -16.00 -16.52
CA GLY A 535 23.30 -17.01 -15.61
C GLY A 535 24.66 -17.60 -15.97
N ALA A 536 25.27 -17.22 -17.09
CA ALA A 536 26.56 -17.78 -17.52
C ALA A 536 27.72 -17.39 -16.57
N THR A 537 27.74 -16.13 -16.14
CA THR A 537 28.72 -15.58 -15.18
C THR A 537 28.23 -15.67 -13.72
N VAL A 538 26.90 -15.72 -13.51
CA VAL A 538 26.29 -15.86 -12.18
C VAL A 538 26.39 -17.30 -11.63
N GLY A 539 26.44 -18.30 -12.52
CA GLY A 539 26.57 -19.71 -12.16
C GLY A 539 27.93 -20.10 -11.54
N THR A 540 28.93 -19.24 -11.66
CA THR A 540 30.29 -19.45 -11.14
C THR A 540 30.51 -18.82 -9.76
N GLN A 541 29.62 -17.91 -9.30
CA GLN A 541 29.71 -17.27 -7.99
C GLN A 541 28.97 -18.05 -6.89
N PRO A 542 29.53 -18.14 -5.67
CA PRO A 542 28.81 -18.70 -4.53
C PRO A 542 27.52 -17.92 -4.24
N HIS A 543 26.38 -18.61 -4.21
CA HIS A 543 25.04 -18.04 -4.00
C HIS A 543 24.94 -17.14 -2.73
N ALA A 544 25.75 -17.42 -1.71
CA ALA A 544 25.78 -16.63 -0.48
C ALA A 544 26.45 -15.24 -0.65
N HIS A 545 27.53 -15.15 -1.43
CA HIS A 545 28.20 -13.88 -1.71
C HIS A 545 27.26 -12.92 -2.46
N LYS A 546 26.59 -13.41 -3.51
CA LYS A 546 25.61 -12.63 -4.26
C LYS A 546 24.50 -12.08 -3.35
N ARG A 547 23.93 -12.92 -2.47
CA ARG A 547 22.90 -12.48 -1.51
C ARG A 547 23.41 -11.42 -0.54
N PHE A 548 24.66 -11.51 -0.10
CA PHE A 548 25.28 -10.53 0.79
C PHE A 548 25.42 -9.18 0.09
N VAL A 549 26.00 -9.17 -1.12
CA VAL A 549 26.22 -7.94 -1.87
C VAL A 549 24.88 -7.27 -2.21
N LEU A 550 23.87 -8.02 -2.65
CA LEU A 550 22.52 -7.49 -2.91
C LEU A 550 21.90 -6.85 -1.65
N ALA A 551 21.98 -7.54 -0.49
CA ALA A 551 21.41 -7.04 0.76
C ALA A 551 22.14 -5.80 1.28
N ARG A 552 23.48 -5.81 1.22
CA ARG A 552 24.34 -4.69 1.63
C ARG A 552 24.12 -3.47 0.75
N ASN A 553 24.17 -3.66 -0.58
CA ASN A 553 24.02 -2.56 -1.52
C ASN A 553 22.63 -1.92 -1.41
N ALA A 554 21.56 -2.71 -1.22
CA ALA A 554 20.23 -2.16 -0.96
C ALA A 554 20.20 -1.26 0.29
N LEU A 555 20.81 -1.68 1.41
CA LEU A 555 20.92 -0.85 2.61
C LEU A 555 21.73 0.43 2.36
N TRP A 556 22.87 0.32 1.70
CA TRP A 556 23.74 1.46 1.40
C TRP A 556 23.05 2.49 0.50
N ILE A 557 22.37 2.03 -0.56
CA ILE A 557 21.62 2.85 -1.50
C ILE A 557 20.48 3.57 -0.79
N ALA A 558 19.70 2.86 0.05
CA ALA A 558 18.63 3.48 0.82
C ALA A 558 19.15 4.58 1.76
N ILE A 559 20.21 4.31 2.53
CA ILE A 559 20.80 5.29 3.45
C ILE A 559 21.37 6.49 2.69
N ARG A 560 22.03 6.26 1.55
CA ARG A 560 22.66 7.30 0.76
C ARG A 560 21.66 8.20 0.03
N ASN A 561 20.63 7.63 -0.59
CA ASN A 561 19.87 8.32 -1.64
C ASN A 561 18.52 8.89 -1.19
N TYR A 562 17.87 8.39 -0.13
CA TYR A 562 16.67 9.07 0.40
C TYR A 562 17.02 10.48 0.89
N ASP A 563 16.09 11.44 0.80
CA ASP A 563 16.29 12.78 1.36
C ASP A 563 16.12 12.80 2.89
N ASP A 564 16.56 13.89 3.54
CA ASP A 564 16.48 14.09 4.99
C ASP A 564 15.04 14.04 5.53
N ARG A 565 14.03 14.31 4.69
CA ARG A 565 12.62 14.31 5.08
C ARG A 565 12.03 12.90 5.02
N THR A 566 12.55 12.06 4.14
CA THR A 566 12.01 10.75 3.82
C THR A 566 12.76 9.63 4.54
N LEU A 567 14.09 9.74 4.65
CA LEU A 567 14.96 8.74 5.26
C LEU A 567 14.54 8.37 6.70
N PRO A 568 14.20 9.31 7.62
CA PRO A 568 13.78 8.98 8.97
C PRO A 568 12.52 8.11 9.05
N HIS A 569 11.69 8.14 8.00
CA HIS A 569 10.46 7.36 7.90
C HIS A 569 10.70 6.01 7.22
N VAL A 570 11.55 5.96 6.19
CA VAL A 570 11.81 4.72 5.44
C VAL A 570 12.80 3.81 6.15
N LEU A 571 13.90 4.35 6.67
CA LEU A 571 14.98 3.59 7.31
C LEU A 571 14.51 2.61 8.41
N PRO A 572 13.60 2.97 9.33
CA PRO A 572 13.14 2.01 10.34
C PRO A 572 12.41 0.82 9.72
N ALA A 573 11.63 1.03 8.66
CA ALA A 573 10.99 -0.08 7.94
C ALA A 573 12.02 -0.97 7.23
N VAL A 574 13.01 -0.38 6.56
CA VAL A 574 14.08 -1.12 5.87
C VAL A 574 14.91 -1.96 6.85
N LEU A 575 15.34 -1.38 7.98
CA LEU A 575 16.12 -2.07 9.01
C LEU A 575 15.31 -3.18 9.69
N MET A 576 14.04 -2.91 9.98
CA MET A 576 13.12 -3.91 10.56
C MET A 576 12.97 -5.12 9.64
N LEU A 577 12.71 -4.89 8.36
CA LEU A 577 12.52 -5.96 7.38
C LEU A 577 13.81 -6.74 7.12
N ALA A 578 14.97 -6.07 7.09
CA ALA A 578 16.28 -6.72 7.02
C ALA A 578 16.53 -7.60 8.26
N GLY A 579 16.34 -7.06 9.46
CA GLY A 579 16.51 -7.82 10.70
C GLY A 579 15.49 -8.95 10.85
N LEU A 580 14.27 -8.79 10.35
CA LEU A 580 13.25 -9.84 10.32
C LEU A 580 13.66 -11.01 9.41
N ARG A 581 14.23 -10.73 8.23
CA ARG A 581 14.80 -11.79 7.36
C ARG A 581 15.89 -12.57 8.09
N VAL A 582 16.77 -11.89 8.83
CA VAL A 582 17.82 -12.53 9.64
C VAL A 582 17.24 -13.38 10.76
N ALA A 583 16.30 -12.83 11.53
CA ALA A 583 15.70 -13.54 12.66
C ALA A 583 14.89 -14.77 12.20
N GLN A 584 14.23 -14.68 11.05
CA GLN A 584 13.55 -15.81 10.42
C GLN A 584 14.52 -16.84 9.84
N ASP A 585 15.72 -16.48 9.44
CA ASP A 585 16.74 -17.46 9.03
C ASP A 585 17.33 -18.16 10.29
N LEU A 586 17.49 -17.44 11.41
CA LEU A 586 18.06 -17.96 12.68
C LEU A 586 17.13 -18.87 13.49
N VAL A 587 15.87 -18.49 13.70
CA VAL A 587 14.91 -19.25 14.54
C VAL A 587 14.68 -20.66 13.98
N TRP A 588 14.95 -20.87 12.69
CA TRP A 588 14.81 -22.16 12.02
C TRP A 588 16.09 -23.02 12.05
N LEU A 589 17.25 -22.49 12.48
CA LEU A 589 18.56 -23.14 12.32
C LEU A 589 19.11 -23.94 13.53
N ARG A 590 18.54 -23.89 14.77
CA ARG A 590 18.63 -24.87 15.92
C ARG A 590 18.71 -24.25 17.34
N SER A 591 18.37 -25.08 18.37
CA SER A 591 18.81 -25.09 19.82
C SER A 591 17.78 -24.62 20.91
N PRO A 592 17.94 -25.01 22.21
CA PRO A 592 16.94 -25.02 23.32
C PRO A 592 16.07 -23.79 23.57
N LEU A 593 16.48 -22.59 23.14
CA LEU A 593 15.62 -21.40 23.19
C LEU A 593 14.35 -21.56 22.33
N SER A 594 14.44 -22.33 21.25
CA SER A 594 13.28 -22.68 20.41
C SER A 594 12.29 -23.61 21.11
N ASP A 595 12.68 -24.32 22.18
CA ASP A 595 11.79 -25.08 23.07
C ASP A 595 11.22 -24.16 24.17
N LEU A 596 12.03 -23.25 24.73
CA LEU A 596 11.61 -22.25 25.73
C LEU A 596 10.56 -21.27 25.18
N LEU A 597 10.78 -20.75 23.97
CA LEU A 597 9.90 -19.78 23.31
C LEU A 597 8.78 -20.44 22.51
N ARG A 598 8.78 -21.79 22.39
CA ARG A 598 7.78 -22.56 21.63
C ARG A 598 6.34 -22.26 22.05
N PRO A 599 5.98 -22.27 23.35
CA PRO A 599 4.60 -22.03 23.76
C PRO A 599 4.15 -20.60 23.44
N TRP A 600 5.06 -19.63 23.47
CA TRP A 600 4.79 -18.22 23.15
C TRP A 600 4.62 -18.02 21.63
N LEU A 601 5.52 -18.60 20.82
CA LEU A 601 5.47 -18.57 19.36
C LEU A 601 4.26 -19.35 18.80
N GLU A 602 3.91 -20.48 19.40
CA GLU A 602 2.74 -21.29 19.03
C GLU A 602 1.42 -20.62 19.37
N ARG A 603 1.35 -19.82 20.45
CA ARG A 603 0.14 -19.08 20.82
C ARG A 603 -0.15 -17.90 19.87
N HIS A 604 0.88 -17.30 19.27
CA HIS A 604 0.72 -16.26 18.24
C HIS A 604 0.61 -16.82 16.81
N ARG A 605 0.81 -18.13 16.61
CA ARG A 605 0.46 -18.85 15.38
C ARG A 605 -1.06 -18.98 15.28
N ARG A 606 -1.76 -17.94 14.82
CA ARG A 606 -3.13 -18.10 14.30
C ARG A 606 -3.04 -18.88 12.97
N HIS A 607 -3.24 -20.20 13.06
CA HIS A 607 -3.52 -21.16 11.97
C HIS A 607 -2.57 -21.12 10.74
N ALA A 608 -1.58 -22.03 10.69
CA ALA A 608 -1.23 -22.89 9.54
C ALA A 608 0.23 -23.43 9.61
N PRO A 609 0.49 -24.69 9.19
CA PRO A 609 1.82 -25.29 9.12
C PRO A 609 2.54 -24.89 7.83
N SER A 610 3.50 -23.99 7.90
CA SER A 610 4.42 -23.69 6.79
C SER A 610 5.61 -24.67 6.77
N ALA A 611 5.32 -25.98 6.71
CA ALA A 611 6.34 -27.03 6.66
C ALA A 611 6.73 -27.48 5.23
N GLY A 612 6.15 -26.87 4.18
CA GLY A 612 6.22 -27.42 2.82
C GLY A 612 7.43 -27.03 1.94
N ILE A 613 8.33 -26.12 2.36
CA ILE A 613 9.35 -25.59 1.43
C ILE A 613 10.78 -26.13 1.69
N TYR A 614 10.98 -26.91 2.75
CA TYR A 614 12.28 -27.57 3.00
C TYR A 614 12.17 -29.08 3.34
N ASP A 615 10.98 -29.69 3.22
CA ASP A 615 10.85 -31.14 3.31
C ASP A 615 11.25 -31.80 1.99
N VAL A 616 12.57 -31.94 1.79
CA VAL A 616 13.09 -32.94 0.86
C VAL A 616 13.09 -34.25 1.63
N SER A 617 12.00 -35.02 1.49
CA SER A 617 11.87 -36.32 2.13
C SER A 617 13.11 -37.19 1.89
N PRO A 618 13.56 -37.95 2.89
CA PRO A 618 14.70 -38.83 2.73
C PRO A 618 14.35 -39.96 1.76
N THR A 619 15.06 -40.04 0.64
CA THR A 619 15.16 -41.30 -0.12
C THR A 619 15.66 -42.39 0.85
N PRO A 620 14.93 -43.48 1.09
CA PRO A 620 15.40 -44.56 1.94
C PRO A 620 16.53 -45.28 1.19
N GLY A 621 17.74 -45.34 1.76
CA GLY A 621 18.79 -46.21 1.20
C GLY A 621 20.25 -45.78 1.32
N ARG A 622 20.62 -44.73 2.07
CA ARG A 622 22.03 -44.49 2.42
C ARG A 622 22.20 -44.15 3.90
N ALA A 623 22.53 -45.17 4.68
CA ALA A 623 23.11 -45.02 6.00
C ALA A 623 24.55 -44.50 5.87
N GLY A 624 24.93 -43.55 6.72
CA GLY A 624 26.34 -43.18 6.95
C GLY A 624 26.83 -41.91 6.27
N ALA A 625 26.50 -40.75 6.83
CA ALA A 625 27.39 -39.60 7.02
C ALA A 625 26.65 -38.50 7.80
N PRO A 626 27.19 -37.93 8.90
CA PRO A 626 26.65 -36.70 9.46
C PRO A 626 26.79 -35.62 8.39
N ARG A 627 25.66 -35.12 7.86
CA ARG A 627 25.67 -33.97 6.96
C ARG A 627 26.13 -32.75 7.74
N VAL A 628 27.43 -32.51 7.60
CA VAL A 628 28.15 -31.27 7.85
C VAL A 628 27.27 -30.05 7.50
N LEU A 629 26.86 -29.32 8.54
CA LEU A 629 26.28 -27.97 8.48
C LEU A 629 27.34 -26.90 8.15
N ALA A 630 28.50 -27.29 7.60
CA ALA A 630 29.53 -26.33 7.20
C ALA A 630 29.13 -25.64 5.89
N GLY A 631 28.74 -24.37 5.99
CA GLY A 631 28.87 -23.45 4.87
C GLY A 631 27.69 -22.56 4.52
N VAL A 632 26.84 -22.13 5.46
CA VAL A 632 25.86 -21.06 5.15
C VAL A 632 26.13 -19.81 5.99
N PRO A 633 26.97 -18.88 5.51
CA PRO A 633 27.01 -17.53 6.07
C PRO A 633 25.66 -16.86 5.85
N MET A 634 25.12 -16.19 6.87
CA MET A 634 23.87 -15.42 6.81
C MET A 634 24.10 -14.11 6.07
N PRO A 635 23.73 -14.00 4.78
CA PRO A 635 24.18 -12.89 3.95
C PRO A 635 23.54 -11.56 4.35
N GLU A 636 22.28 -11.59 4.78
CA GLU A 636 21.56 -10.40 5.31
C GLU A 636 22.16 -9.93 6.65
N TRP A 637 22.63 -10.84 7.51
CA TRP A 637 23.25 -10.47 8.78
C TRP A 637 24.61 -9.81 8.57
N ALA A 638 25.44 -10.39 7.70
CA ALA A 638 26.70 -9.80 7.30
C ALA A 638 26.49 -8.43 6.63
N ALA A 639 25.42 -8.26 5.84
CA ALA A 639 25.09 -6.98 5.21
C ALA A 639 24.75 -5.89 6.24
N ILE A 640 23.99 -6.22 7.29
CA ILE A 640 23.72 -5.30 8.41
C ILE A 640 25.02 -4.92 9.11
N GLY A 641 25.86 -5.89 9.45
CA GLY A 641 27.17 -5.64 10.07
C GLY A 641 28.07 -4.73 9.25
N ALA A 642 28.20 -5.00 7.95
CA ALA A 642 28.96 -4.16 7.02
C ALA A 642 28.40 -2.74 6.92
N THR A 643 27.07 -2.57 6.98
CA THR A 643 26.42 -1.26 6.98
C THR A 643 26.71 -0.47 8.26
N LEU A 644 26.67 -1.14 9.43
CA LEU A 644 26.98 -0.49 10.71
C LEU A 644 28.44 -0.02 10.79
N GLN A 645 29.38 -0.83 10.28
CA GLN A 645 30.79 -0.45 10.26
C GLN A 645 31.08 0.72 9.32
N ASP A 646 30.43 0.74 8.15
CA ASP A 646 30.66 1.74 7.12
C ASP A 646 29.75 2.98 7.27
N LEU A 647 28.97 3.05 8.36
CA LEU A 647 27.99 4.11 8.60
C LEU A 647 28.58 5.52 8.51
N PRO A 648 29.77 5.85 9.06
CA PRO A 648 30.35 7.19 8.91
C PRO A 648 30.59 7.57 7.45
N ARG A 649 31.05 6.63 6.62
CA ARG A 649 31.24 6.86 5.17
C ARG A 649 29.90 7.02 4.47
N LEU A 650 28.91 6.19 4.81
CA LEU A 650 27.57 6.27 4.23
C LEU A 650 26.88 7.60 4.56
N LEU A 651 27.04 8.12 5.77
CA LEU A 651 26.53 9.44 6.15
C LEU A 651 27.24 10.56 5.39
N ALA A 652 28.57 10.50 5.23
CA ALA A 652 29.30 11.47 4.40
C ALA A 652 28.86 11.42 2.92
N LEU A 653 28.59 10.23 2.38
CA LEU A 653 28.04 10.06 1.04
C LEU A 653 26.59 10.56 0.93
N HIS A 654 25.79 10.38 1.98
CA HIS A 654 24.45 10.92 2.06
C HIS A 654 24.49 12.45 2.00
N ASP A 655 25.30 13.10 2.85
CA ASP A 655 25.46 14.56 2.88
C ASP A 655 25.92 15.11 1.53
N ALA A 656 26.95 14.49 0.94
CA ALA A 656 27.44 14.85 -0.39
C ALA A 656 26.34 14.68 -1.46
N GLN A 657 25.46 13.70 -1.30
CA GLN A 657 24.39 13.45 -2.25
C GLN A 657 23.20 14.42 -2.06
N GLN A 658 22.88 14.82 -0.83
CA GLN A 658 21.91 15.88 -0.59
C GLN A 658 22.38 17.22 -1.16
N GLN A 659 23.69 17.50 -1.14
CA GLN A 659 24.26 18.70 -1.77
C GLN A 659 24.15 18.69 -3.30
N ARG A 660 24.17 17.52 -3.93
CA ARG A 660 24.04 17.35 -5.39
C ARG A 660 22.59 17.26 -5.87
N ARG A 661 21.66 16.98 -4.96
CA ARG A 661 20.23 16.81 -5.25
C ARG A 661 19.66 18.09 -5.85
N ARG A 662 19.07 17.96 -7.05
CA ARG A 662 18.34 19.04 -7.74
C ARG A 662 16.83 18.87 -7.63
N VAL A 663 16.35 17.63 -7.53
CA VAL A 663 14.92 17.33 -7.36
C VAL A 663 14.63 16.61 -6.04
N PRO A 664 13.54 16.97 -5.35
CA PRO A 664 13.13 16.31 -4.12
C PRO A 664 12.55 14.91 -4.37
N ASP A 665 12.48 14.11 -3.30
CA ASP A 665 12.03 12.70 -3.37
C ASP A 665 10.60 12.54 -3.93
N ASP A 666 9.69 13.48 -3.70
CA ASP A 666 8.32 13.46 -4.26
C ASP A 666 8.27 13.50 -5.80
N GLN A 667 9.35 13.93 -6.46
CA GLN A 667 9.47 13.87 -7.93
C GLN A 667 10.23 12.63 -8.42
N VAL A 668 11.06 12.01 -7.58
CA VAL A 668 11.88 10.83 -7.94
C VAL A 668 11.16 9.52 -7.65
N LEU A 669 10.50 9.43 -6.50
CA LEU A 669 9.89 8.20 -6.00
C LEU A 669 8.66 7.71 -6.78
N PRO A 670 7.89 8.53 -7.51
CA PRO A 670 6.84 8.03 -8.41
C PRO A 670 7.36 7.03 -9.47
N PHE A 671 8.64 7.08 -9.81
CA PHE A 671 9.27 6.17 -10.76
C PHE A 671 9.62 4.80 -10.16
N LEU A 672 9.51 4.61 -8.83
CA LEU A 672 9.76 3.33 -8.17
C LEU A 672 8.82 2.19 -8.63
N GLY A 673 7.73 2.51 -9.34
CA GLY A 673 6.80 1.50 -9.87
C GLY A 673 5.94 0.87 -8.78
N ARG A 674 6.28 -0.35 -8.36
CA ARG A 674 5.60 -1.09 -7.27
C ARG A 674 6.47 -1.18 -6.01
N PRO A 675 6.73 -0.06 -5.32
CA PRO A 675 7.71 0.00 -4.23
C PRO A 675 7.39 -0.89 -3.01
N PHE A 676 6.11 -1.23 -2.83
CA PHE A 676 5.64 -2.10 -1.74
C PHE A 676 5.39 -3.54 -2.20
N GLU A 677 5.92 -3.94 -3.36
CA GLU A 677 5.86 -5.32 -3.81
C GLU A 677 6.51 -6.28 -2.80
N GLU A 678 5.91 -7.46 -2.65
CA GLU A 678 6.30 -8.45 -1.65
C GLU A 678 7.67 -9.06 -2.02
N LEU A 679 8.71 -8.61 -1.34
CA LEU A 679 10.07 -9.12 -1.51
C LEU A 679 10.29 -10.51 -0.90
N ASP A 680 9.42 -10.91 0.02
CA ASP A 680 9.53 -12.17 0.74
C ASP A 680 8.17 -12.87 0.88
N GLY A 681 8.13 -14.14 0.47
CA GLY A 681 6.93 -14.97 0.51
C GLY A 681 6.49 -15.41 1.92
N ARG A 682 7.20 -15.04 2.99
CA ARG A 682 6.83 -15.37 4.37
C ARG A 682 5.70 -14.47 4.87
N LYS A 683 4.64 -15.08 5.43
CA LYS A 683 3.44 -14.36 5.94
C LYS A 683 3.78 -13.31 7.00
N SER A 684 4.72 -13.64 7.90
CA SER A 684 5.24 -12.74 8.94
C SER A 684 5.93 -11.51 8.37
N TYR A 685 6.66 -11.66 7.26
CA TYR A 685 7.29 -10.54 6.56
C TYR A 685 6.24 -9.62 5.95
N ARG A 686 5.27 -10.16 5.22
CA ARG A 686 4.19 -9.37 4.60
C ARG A 686 3.37 -8.61 5.62
N ALA A 687 2.98 -9.27 6.71
CA ALA A 687 2.22 -8.64 7.78
C ALA A 687 3.00 -7.48 8.43
N ALA A 688 4.30 -7.68 8.67
CA ALA A 688 5.17 -6.64 9.21
C ALA A 688 5.37 -5.49 8.21
N GLN A 689 5.63 -5.78 6.93
CA GLN A 689 5.78 -4.77 5.88
C GLN A 689 4.52 -3.91 5.78
N LYS A 690 3.34 -4.54 5.70
CA LYS A 690 2.06 -3.81 5.65
C LYS A 690 1.87 -2.90 6.87
N ALA A 691 2.04 -3.45 8.08
CA ALA A 691 1.88 -2.69 9.31
C ALA A 691 2.89 -1.53 9.43
N LEU A 692 4.12 -1.69 8.94
CA LEU A 692 5.13 -0.64 8.92
C LEU A 692 4.80 0.45 7.89
N VAL A 693 4.39 0.06 6.69
CA VAL A 693 3.98 0.98 5.62
C VAL A 693 2.82 1.86 6.09
N GLU A 694 1.86 1.27 6.79
CA GLU A 694 0.70 1.95 7.35
C GLU A 694 1.08 2.84 8.55
N ALA A 695 1.77 2.30 9.55
CA ALA A 695 2.16 3.04 10.75
C ALA A 695 3.07 4.23 10.46
N LEU A 696 3.99 4.09 9.49
CA LEU A 696 4.92 5.13 9.08
C LEU A 696 4.37 5.97 7.92
N GLY A 697 3.12 5.74 7.49
CA GLY A 697 2.46 6.45 6.39
C GLY A 697 3.32 6.55 5.13
N LEU A 698 4.05 5.47 4.78
CA LEU A 698 5.07 5.50 3.73
C LEU A 698 4.46 5.78 2.35
N ARG A 699 3.26 5.29 2.06
CA ARG A 699 2.58 5.54 0.78
C ARG A 699 2.45 7.04 0.49
N ALA A 700 1.91 7.79 1.46
CA ALA A 700 1.72 9.23 1.34
C ALA A 700 3.06 9.99 1.31
N ARG A 701 4.01 9.61 2.19
CA ARG A 701 5.31 10.29 2.30
C ARG A 701 6.20 10.10 1.07
N LEU A 702 6.11 8.95 0.41
CA LEU A 702 6.86 8.67 -0.81
C LEU A 702 6.16 9.26 -2.05
N GLY A 703 5.03 9.95 -1.91
CA GLY A 703 4.29 10.53 -3.05
C GLY A 703 3.79 9.48 -4.05
N ILE A 704 3.76 8.20 -3.67
CA ILE A 704 3.39 7.11 -4.57
C ILE A 704 1.87 7.12 -4.70
N ARG A 705 1.42 7.55 -5.88
CA ARG A 705 0.00 7.57 -6.21
C ARG A 705 -0.37 6.28 -6.92
N PRO A 706 -1.30 5.48 -6.39
CA PRO A 706 -1.78 4.30 -7.06
C PRO A 706 -2.38 4.68 -8.43
N HIS A 707 -2.16 3.83 -9.42
CA HIS A 707 -2.78 3.95 -10.73
C HIS A 707 -4.20 3.36 -10.68
N VAL A 708 -5.20 4.23 -10.71
CA VAL A 708 -6.61 3.83 -10.72
C VAL A 708 -7.15 4.00 -12.14
N LEU A 709 -7.63 2.89 -12.73
CA LEU A 709 -8.30 2.90 -14.02
C LEU A 709 -9.81 2.89 -13.80
N LEU A 710 -10.51 3.87 -14.37
CA LEU A 710 -11.97 3.88 -14.46
C LEU A 710 -12.38 3.51 -15.89
N LEU A 711 -13.34 2.58 -16.00
CA LEU A 711 -13.90 2.17 -17.29
C LEU A 711 -15.35 2.63 -17.38
N THR A 712 -15.64 3.43 -18.41
CA THR A 712 -17.03 3.73 -18.83
C THR A 712 -17.36 2.96 -20.10
N HIS A 713 -18.62 2.56 -20.24
CA HIS A 713 -19.16 1.94 -21.45
C HIS A 713 -19.71 2.98 -22.45
N GLU A 714 -19.73 4.26 -22.08
CA GLU A 714 -20.20 5.36 -22.92
C GLU A 714 -19.05 6.27 -23.35
N SER A 715 -19.14 6.82 -24.56
CA SER A 715 -18.21 7.83 -25.06
C SER A 715 -18.31 9.14 -24.26
N LEU A 716 -17.17 9.77 -23.96
CA LEU A 716 -17.11 11.07 -23.31
C LEU A 716 -17.29 12.19 -24.35
N ARG A 717 -18.54 12.60 -24.56
CA ARG A 717 -18.94 13.65 -25.51
C ARG A 717 -19.37 14.95 -24.82
N ILE A 718 -19.68 16.00 -25.58
CA ILE A 718 -20.25 17.24 -24.99
C ILE A 718 -21.61 16.95 -24.33
N ASN A 719 -22.41 16.05 -24.93
CA ASN A 719 -23.67 15.57 -24.36
C ASN A 719 -23.47 14.18 -23.72
N MET A 720 -23.33 14.15 -22.39
CA MET A 720 -23.14 12.92 -21.61
C MET A 720 -24.40 12.56 -20.81
N SER A 721 -24.56 11.26 -20.56
CA SER A 721 -25.56 10.74 -19.62
C SER A 721 -24.97 10.57 -18.21
N GLY A 722 -25.79 10.16 -17.25
CA GLY A 722 -25.41 9.98 -15.85
C GLY A 722 -24.16 9.10 -15.63
N PRO A 723 -24.09 7.86 -16.15
CA PRO A 723 -22.91 6.99 -16.02
C PRO A 723 -21.59 7.64 -16.47
N ALA A 724 -21.57 8.28 -17.65
CA ALA A 724 -20.38 8.95 -18.16
C ALA A 724 -19.95 10.14 -17.28
N ILE A 725 -20.92 10.97 -16.84
CA ILE A 725 -20.65 12.09 -15.92
C ILE A 725 -20.08 11.56 -14.60
N ARG A 726 -20.67 10.50 -14.03
CA ARG A 726 -20.22 9.90 -12.77
C ARG A 726 -18.78 9.44 -12.84
N VAL A 727 -18.40 8.71 -13.90
CA VAL A 727 -17.01 8.24 -14.08
C VAL A 727 -16.05 9.41 -14.20
N LEU A 728 -16.37 10.41 -15.01
CA LEU A 728 -15.49 11.56 -15.22
C LEU A 728 -15.30 12.39 -13.93
N GLU A 729 -16.37 12.66 -13.19
CA GLU A 729 -16.30 13.44 -11.96
C GLU A 729 -15.64 12.68 -10.81
N MET A 730 -15.88 11.38 -10.67
CA MET A 730 -15.12 10.54 -9.72
C MET A 730 -13.63 10.54 -10.08
N ALA A 731 -13.29 10.42 -11.37
CA ALA A 731 -11.90 10.47 -11.82
C ALA A 731 -11.22 11.80 -11.46
N ARG A 732 -11.91 12.92 -11.67
CA ARG A 732 -11.45 14.27 -11.28
C ARG A 732 -11.21 14.36 -9.78
N ALA A 733 -12.14 13.88 -8.96
CA ALA A 733 -12.01 13.93 -7.51
C ALA A 733 -10.87 13.01 -7.00
N LEU A 734 -10.71 11.82 -7.58
CA LEU A 734 -9.65 10.86 -7.25
C LEU A 734 -8.25 11.31 -7.70
N SER A 735 -8.14 12.13 -8.75
CA SER A 735 -6.86 12.64 -9.28
C SER A 735 -6.01 13.40 -8.26
N ARG A 736 -6.63 13.87 -7.16
CA ARG A 736 -5.94 14.52 -6.04
C ARG A 736 -5.01 13.58 -5.29
N THR A 737 -5.33 12.29 -5.23
CA THR A 737 -4.60 11.29 -4.43
C THR A 737 -4.11 10.09 -5.23
N ALA A 738 -4.60 9.90 -6.46
CA ALA A 738 -4.24 8.80 -7.35
C ALA A 738 -3.80 9.30 -8.73
N ARG A 739 -3.02 8.49 -9.46
CA ARG A 739 -2.85 8.68 -10.91
C ARG A 739 -4.07 8.04 -11.57
N VAL A 740 -4.86 8.83 -12.28
CA VAL A 740 -6.16 8.36 -12.78
C VAL A 740 -6.18 8.30 -14.29
N THR A 741 -6.59 7.15 -14.82
CA THR A 741 -6.85 6.93 -16.24
C THR A 741 -8.32 6.58 -16.44
N VAL A 742 -8.99 7.24 -17.38
CA VAL A 742 -10.35 6.89 -17.80
C VAL A 742 -10.30 6.30 -19.20
N CYS A 743 -10.70 5.04 -19.33
CA CYS A 743 -10.89 4.40 -20.63
C CYS A 743 -12.35 4.53 -21.06
N ALA A 744 -12.58 5.03 -22.28
CA ALA A 744 -13.92 5.19 -22.85
C ALA A 744 -13.95 4.83 -24.35
N PRO A 745 -15.06 4.30 -24.89
CA PRO A 745 -15.23 4.07 -26.32
C PRO A 745 -15.06 5.36 -27.14
N ALA A 746 -14.30 5.29 -28.23
CA ALA A 746 -14.15 6.40 -29.16
C ALA A 746 -15.50 6.82 -29.81
N PRO A 747 -15.71 8.09 -30.16
CA PRO A 747 -14.79 9.23 -30.05
C PRO A 747 -14.80 9.92 -28.67
N LEU A 748 -13.73 10.66 -28.36
CA LEU A 748 -13.63 11.56 -27.20
C LEU A 748 -13.75 13.01 -27.66
N GLU A 749 -14.68 13.77 -27.07
CA GLU A 749 -14.80 15.23 -27.29
C GLU A 749 -14.42 16.03 -26.04
N VAL A 750 -14.32 15.37 -24.88
CA VAL A 750 -13.93 15.99 -23.61
C VAL A 750 -12.41 15.93 -23.42
N ARG A 751 -11.82 16.98 -22.85
CA ARG A 751 -10.43 17.04 -22.41
C ARG A 751 -10.36 17.42 -20.93
N ASP A 752 -9.39 16.87 -20.21
CA ASP A 752 -9.10 17.24 -18.82
C ASP A 752 -7.61 17.04 -18.53
N ASP A 753 -6.94 18.08 -18.04
CA ASP A 753 -5.49 18.02 -17.80
C ASP A 753 -5.13 17.26 -16.52
N ARG A 754 -6.12 16.96 -15.66
CA ARG A 754 -5.91 16.25 -14.38
C ARG A 754 -6.03 14.74 -14.51
N VAL A 755 -6.61 14.24 -15.61
CA VAL A 755 -6.97 12.83 -15.80
C VAL A 755 -6.55 12.38 -17.19
N ALA A 756 -5.88 11.23 -17.29
CA ALA A 756 -5.55 10.65 -18.60
C ALA A 756 -6.80 10.04 -19.25
N LEU A 757 -7.27 10.60 -20.35
CA LEU A 757 -8.43 10.08 -21.11
C LEU A 757 -7.94 9.22 -22.29
N VAL A 758 -8.26 7.93 -22.29
CA VAL A 758 -7.80 6.97 -23.30
C VAL A 758 -8.99 6.44 -24.11
N PRO A 759 -9.08 6.78 -25.41
CA PRO A 759 -10.10 6.21 -26.28
C PRO A 759 -9.75 4.75 -26.63
N PHE A 760 -10.76 3.90 -26.80
CA PHE A 760 -10.56 2.56 -27.34
C PHE A 760 -11.68 2.13 -28.28
N ASP A 761 -11.39 1.14 -29.13
CA ASP A 761 -12.37 0.44 -29.97
C ASP A 761 -12.95 -0.73 -29.17
N PRO A 762 -14.27 -0.75 -28.86
CA PRO A 762 -14.91 -1.87 -28.16
C PRO A 762 -14.74 -3.22 -28.86
N ALA A 763 -14.64 -3.25 -30.19
CA ALA A 763 -14.42 -4.48 -30.94
C ALA A 763 -12.97 -4.99 -30.85
N ARG A 764 -12.02 -4.09 -30.54
CA ARG A 764 -10.58 -4.38 -30.41
C ARG A 764 -9.98 -3.60 -29.23
N PRO A 765 -10.21 -4.04 -27.98
CA PRO A 765 -9.90 -3.27 -26.78
C PRO A 765 -8.41 -3.31 -26.39
N ALA A 766 -7.48 -3.21 -27.35
CA ALA A 766 -6.04 -3.28 -27.10
C ALA A 766 -5.54 -2.16 -26.19
N ALA A 767 -6.04 -0.93 -26.39
CA ALA A 767 -5.68 0.22 -25.55
C ALA A 767 -6.19 0.05 -24.10
N LEU A 768 -7.45 -0.43 -23.93
CA LEU A 768 -8.00 -0.76 -22.62
C LEU A 768 -7.16 -1.83 -21.91
N LYS A 769 -6.78 -2.89 -22.64
CA LYS A 769 -5.95 -3.97 -22.09
C LYS A 769 -4.60 -3.46 -21.59
N ALA A 770 -3.89 -2.65 -22.39
CA ALA A 770 -2.61 -2.09 -22.01
C ALA A 770 -2.71 -1.21 -20.74
N GLN A 771 -3.76 -0.39 -20.63
CA GLN A 771 -3.97 0.43 -19.43
C GLN A 771 -4.32 -0.43 -18.20
N ALA A 772 -5.18 -1.44 -18.36
CA ALA A 772 -5.60 -2.31 -17.27
C ALA A 772 -4.46 -3.18 -16.70
N GLU A 773 -3.51 -3.63 -17.53
CA GLU A 773 -2.34 -4.40 -17.09
C GLU A 773 -1.37 -3.61 -16.19
N THR A 774 -1.41 -2.27 -16.28
CA THR A 774 -0.57 -1.37 -15.47
C THR A 774 -1.31 -0.72 -14.30
N ALA A 775 -2.59 -1.02 -14.12
CA ALA A 775 -3.41 -0.46 -13.05
C ALA A 775 -3.14 -1.17 -11.71
N ASP A 776 -3.19 -0.40 -10.62
CA ASP A 776 -3.19 -0.92 -9.25
C ASP A 776 -4.62 -1.18 -8.76
N ALA A 777 -5.62 -0.54 -9.38
CA ALA A 777 -7.04 -0.78 -9.15
C ALA A 777 -7.88 -0.52 -10.40
N LEU A 778 -8.96 -1.27 -10.57
CA LEU A 778 -9.96 -1.06 -11.61
C LEU A 778 -11.28 -0.61 -10.98
N ILE A 779 -11.95 0.38 -11.58
CA ILE A 779 -13.33 0.76 -11.24
C ILE A 779 -14.19 0.52 -12.47
N VAL A 780 -15.18 -0.34 -12.31
CA VAL A 780 -16.02 -0.82 -13.41
C VAL A 780 -17.50 -0.57 -13.13
N GLN A 781 -18.26 -0.34 -14.21
CA GLN A 781 -19.71 -0.16 -14.20
C GLN A 781 -20.39 -1.20 -15.11
N GLY A 782 -21.51 -1.75 -14.65
CA GLY A 782 -22.46 -2.51 -15.48
C GLY A 782 -21.82 -3.69 -16.22
N PHE A 783 -21.83 -3.65 -17.55
CA PHE A 783 -21.46 -4.76 -18.42
C PHE A 783 -19.94 -4.90 -18.64
N ALA A 784 -19.10 -4.12 -17.97
CA ALA A 784 -17.66 -4.09 -18.21
C ALA A 784 -16.98 -5.48 -18.10
N LEU A 785 -17.21 -6.21 -17.00
CA LEU A 785 -16.56 -7.51 -16.76
C LEU A 785 -17.04 -8.61 -17.71
N THR A 786 -18.28 -8.53 -18.20
CA THR A 786 -18.82 -9.48 -19.17
C THR A 786 -18.42 -9.14 -20.59
N SER A 787 -18.32 -7.85 -20.92
CA SER A 787 -17.91 -7.35 -22.24
C SER A 787 -16.41 -7.54 -22.47
N TYR A 788 -15.61 -7.46 -21.40
CA TYR A 788 -14.16 -7.58 -21.44
C TYR A 788 -13.65 -8.62 -20.43
N PRO A 789 -13.82 -9.93 -20.71
CA PRO A 789 -13.49 -10.99 -19.75
C PRO A 789 -12.03 -11.00 -19.27
N PHE A 790 -11.09 -10.44 -20.05
CA PHE A 790 -9.68 -10.36 -19.66
C PHE A 790 -9.47 -9.50 -18.41
N LEU A 791 -10.38 -8.56 -18.09
CA LEU A 791 -10.29 -7.75 -16.87
C LEU A 791 -10.32 -8.61 -15.62
N SER A 792 -11.06 -9.71 -15.66
CA SER A 792 -11.21 -10.69 -14.57
C SER A 792 -10.01 -11.62 -14.42
N GLU A 793 -9.14 -11.70 -15.43
CA GLU A 793 -7.91 -12.50 -15.43
C GLU A 793 -6.73 -11.74 -14.79
N LEU A 794 -6.87 -10.43 -14.60
CA LEU A 794 -5.85 -9.59 -13.99
C LEU A 794 -5.75 -9.83 -12.49
N VAL A 795 -4.52 -9.85 -11.96
CA VAL A 795 -4.27 -9.88 -10.52
C VAL A 795 -4.32 -8.45 -9.97
N CYS A 796 -5.48 -7.81 -10.10
CA CYS A 796 -5.73 -6.42 -9.71
C CYS A 796 -7.04 -6.34 -8.92
N PRO A 797 -7.10 -5.59 -7.79
CA PRO A 797 -8.34 -5.30 -7.10
C PRO A 797 -9.36 -4.56 -7.98
N ILE A 798 -10.64 -4.93 -7.87
CA ILE A 798 -11.73 -4.37 -8.69
C ILE A 798 -12.81 -3.74 -7.80
N VAL A 799 -13.20 -2.51 -8.11
CA VAL A 799 -14.38 -1.83 -7.56
C VAL A 799 -15.55 -1.98 -8.53
N ALA A 800 -16.68 -2.51 -8.07
CA ALA A 800 -17.93 -2.49 -8.82
C ALA A 800 -18.80 -1.31 -8.35
N ASP A 801 -19.13 -0.42 -9.28
CA ASP A 801 -20.04 0.70 -9.05
C ASP A 801 -21.49 0.29 -9.31
N LEU A 802 -22.21 0.00 -8.22
CA LEU A 802 -23.58 -0.51 -8.18
C LEU A 802 -24.61 0.62 -7.96
N TYR A 803 -24.27 1.87 -8.28
CA TYR A 803 -25.18 3.01 -8.08
C TYR A 803 -26.50 2.86 -8.85
N CYS A 804 -26.47 2.18 -10.00
CA CYS A 804 -27.63 1.90 -10.83
C CYS A 804 -28.06 0.44 -10.69
N PRO A 805 -29.20 0.13 -10.06
CA PRO A 805 -29.74 -1.22 -9.97
C PRO A 805 -30.45 -1.59 -11.28
N PHE A 806 -29.67 -1.73 -12.37
CA PHE A 806 -30.17 -1.91 -13.74
C PHE A 806 -31.04 -3.17 -13.92
N THR A 807 -30.92 -4.17 -13.04
CA THR A 807 -31.84 -5.32 -13.01
C THR A 807 -33.27 -4.90 -12.69
N ILE A 808 -33.46 -4.02 -11.70
CA ILE A 808 -34.78 -3.50 -11.30
C ILE A 808 -35.31 -2.56 -12.38
N GLU A 809 -34.44 -1.69 -12.92
CA GLU A 809 -34.80 -0.78 -14.02
C GLU A 809 -35.34 -1.54 -15.23
N HIS A 810 -34.66 -2.62 -15.64
CA HIS A 810 -35.06 -3.40 -16.81
C HIS A 810 -36.40 -4.15 -16.60
N LEU A 811 -36.68 -4.62 -15.38
CA LEU A 811 -37.97 -5.23 -15.06
C LEU A 811 -39.13 -4.23 -15.17
N GLU A 812 -38.93 -2.99 -14.72
CA GLU A 812 -39.94 -1.93 -14.85
C GLU A 812 -40.12 -1.48 -16.32
N GLN A 813 -39.04 -1.40 -17.10
CA GLN A 813 -39.12 -1.14 -18.54
C GLN A 813 -40.01 -2.17 -19.25
N HIS A 814 -39.83 -3.47 -18.96
CA HIS A 814 -40.68 -4.52 -19.52
C HIS A 814 -42.13 -4.44 -19.05
N ARG A 815 -42.35 -4.11 -17.77
CA ARG A 815 -43.71 -3.92 -17.24
C ARG A 815 -44.44 -2.79 -17.98
N ALA A 816 -43.72 -1.70 -18.29
CA ALA A 816 -44.27 -0.55 -19.01
C ALA A 816 -44.54 -0.82 -20.50
N ALA A 817 -43.73 -1.67 -21.16
CA ALA A 817 -43.84 -1.98 -22.59
C ALA A 817 -45.04 -2.89 -22.97
N GLY A 818 -45.63 -3.60 -22.01
CA GLY A 818 -46.77 -4.49 -22.24
C GLY A 818 -46.43 -5.89 -22.81
N ALA A 819 -47.40 -6.80 -22.79
CA ALA A 819 -47.23 -8.27 -22.87
C ALA A 819 -46.91 -8.89 -24.25
N LEU A 820 -46.33 -8.15 -25.21
CA LEU A 820 -46.32 -8.60 -26.61
C LEU A 820 -45.21 -9.61 -27.02
N VAL A 821 -44.19 -9.92 -26.20
CA VAL A 821 -43.32 -11.11 -26.42
C VAL A 821 -42.75 -11.69 -25.10
N PRO A 822 -43.44 -12.62 -24.42
CA PRO A 822 -43.02 -13.12 -23.10
C PRO A 822 -41.67 -13.86 -23.05
N SER A 823 -41.28 -14.57 -24.11
CA SER A 823 -40.09 -15.44 -24.10
C SER A 823 -38.75 -14.70 -24.25
N SER A 824 -38.71 -13.54 -24.90
CA SER A 824 -37.50 -12.71 -24.98
C SER A 824 -37.24 -11.99 -23.66
N HIS A 825 -38.29 -11.53 -22.96
CA HIS A 825 -38.15 -10.77 -21.71
C HIS A 825 -37.54 -11.60 -20.58
N GLU A 826 -37.90 -12.89 -20.45
CA GLU A 826 -37.30 -13.78 -19.44
C GLU A 826 -35.81 -14.06 -19.72
N SER A 827 -35.46 -14.27 -21.00
CA SER A 827 -34.07 -14.47 -21.43
C SER A 827 -33.21 -13.23 -21.20
N ASP A 828 -33.75 -12.05 -21.48
CA ASP A 828 -33.06 -10.77 -21.27
C ASP A 828 -32.87 -10.50 -19.77
N ALA A 829 -33.92 -10.70 -18.96
CA ALA A 829 -33.83 -10.56 -17.51
C ALA A 829 -32.80 -11.53 -16.89
N ALA A 830 -32.77 -12.78 -17.35
CA ALA A 830 -31.78 -13.77 -16.91
C ALA A 830 -30.35 -13.37 -17.30
N SER A 831 -30.16 -12.82 -18.51
CA SER A 831 -28.86 -12.35 -18.99
C SER A 831 -28.35 -11.16 -18.17
N ILE A 832 -29.22 -10.20 -17.86
CA ILE A 832 -28.90 -9.03 -17.05
C ILE A 832 -28.59 -9.43 -15.61
N LEU A 833 -29.35 -10.36 -15.04
CA LEU A 833 -29.06 -10.91 -13.72
C LEU A 833 -27.70 -11.64 -13.70
N ALA A 834 -27.34 -12.36 -14.76
CA ALA A 834 -26.03 -13.01 -14.87
C ALA A 834 -24.88 -11.98 -14.88
N VAL A 835 -25.05 -10.83 -15.54
CA VAL A 835 -24.08 -9.72 -15.53
C VAL A 835 -23.92 -9.14 -14.12
N GLN A 836 -25.02 -8.92 -13.40
CA GLN A 836 -24.98 -8.46 -12.01
C GLN A 836 -24.25 -9.47 -11.12
N ASN A 837 -24.61 -10.76 -11.22
CA ASN A 837 -23.98 -11.82 -10.45
C ASN A 837 -22.48 -11.94 -10.74
N ALA A 838 -22.07 -11.78 -11.99
CA ALA A 838 -20.65 -11.77 -12.36
C ALA A 838 -19.89 -10.66 -11.64
N GLN A 839 -20.44 -9.44 -11.58
CA GLN A 839 -19.84 -8.33 -10.83
C GLN A 839 -19.74 -8.62 -9.33
N LEU A 840 -20.82 -9.13 -8.73
CA LEU A 840 -20.86 -9.46 -7.30
C LEU A 840 -19.88 -10.58 -6.92
N GLN A 841 -19.57 -11.50 -7.83
CA GLN A 841 -18.61 -12.57 -7.59
C GLN A 841 -17.16 -12.13 -7.77
N GLN A 842 -16.90 -11.14 -8.63
CA GLN A 842 -15.56 -10.84 -9.11
C GLN A 842 -14.96 -9.52 -8.59
N ALA A 843 -15.76 -8.62 -8.01
CA ALA A 843 -15.24 -7.39 -7.43
C ALA A 843 -14.72 -7.59 -6.00
N ASP A 844 -13.81 -6.73 -5.57
CA ASP A 844 -13.19 -6.71 -4.25
C ASP A 844 -13.77 -5.61 -3.34
N TYR A 845 -14.37 -4.59 -3.94
CA TYR A 845 -15.05 -3.52 -3.24
C TYR A 845 -16.28 -3.07 -4.03
N PHE A 846 -17.33 -2.70 -3.32
CA PHE A 846 -18.61 -2.31 -3.92
C PHE A 846 -18.97 -0.90 -3.47
N ILE A 847 -19.42 -0.07 -4.40
CA ILE A 847 -19.96 1.25 -4.06
C ILE A 847 -21.40 1.36 -4.54
N CYS A 848 -22.25 2.01 -3.75
CA CYS A 848 -23.65 2.25 -4.06
C CYS A 848 -24.06 3.68 -3.68
N ALA A 849 -25.25 4.13 -4.06
CA ALA A 849 -25.62 5.54 -3.95
C ALA A 849 -26.28 5.95 -2.63
N SER A 850 -26.77 5.00 -1.81
CA SER A 850 -27.43 5.31 -0.54
C SER A 850 -27.38 4.14 0.43
N GLU A 851 -27.59 4.39 1.72
CA GLU A 851 -27.74 3.33 2.73
C GLU A 851 -28.87 2.36 2.39
N ARG A 852 -29.97 2.86 1.82
CA ARG A 852 -31.07 2.02 1.35
C ARG A 852 -30.64 1.05 0.25
N GLN A 853 -29.82 1.51 -0.71
CA GLN A 853 -29.23 0.63 -1.71
C GLN A 853 -28.22 -0.33 -1.07
N ARG A 854 -27.45 0.13 -0.09
CA ARG A 854 -26.48 -0.70 0.62
C ARG A 854 -27.15 -1.88 1.30
N ASP A 855 -28.28 -1.68 1.97
CA ASP A 855 -29.06 -2.76 2.60
C ASP A 855 -29.52 -3.81 1.57
N PHE A 856 -30.02 -3.36 0.41
CA PHE A 856 -30.40 -4.23 -0.69
C PHE A 856 -29.21 -5.04 -1.22
N TRP A 857 -28.06 -4.39 -1.41
CA TRP A 857 -26.86 -5.04 -1.91
C TRP A 857 -26.21 -5.97 -0.89
N ILE A 858 -26.26 -5.68 0.42
CA ILE A 858 -25.81 -6.60 1.46
C ILE A 858 -26.60 -7.91 1.43
N GLY A 859 -27.93 -7.83 1.27
CA GLY A 859 -28.76 -9.02 1.07
C GLY A 859 -28.33 -9.83 -0.14
N THR A 860 -28.04 -9.16 -1.25
CA THR A 860 -27.59 -9.82 -2.49
C THR A 860 -26.19 -10.42 -2.35
N LEU A 861 -25.25 -9.69 -1.73
CA LEU A 861 -23.89 -10.15 -1.44
C LEU A 861 -23.87 -11.34 -0.49
N HIS A 862 -24.81 -11.40 0.47
CA HIS A 862 -24.99 -12.57 1.32
C HIS A 862 -25.38 -13.80 0.49
N THR A 863 -26.36 -13.69 -0.41
CA THR A 863 -26.73 -14.81 -1.30
C THR A 863 -25.61 -15.19 -2.28
N ALA A 864 -24.75 -14.24 -2.64
CA ALA A 864 -23.56 -14.47 -3.46
C ALA A 864 -22.38 -15.09 -2.66
N GLY A 865 -22.50 -15.29 -1.34
CA GLY A 865 -21.45 -15.85 -0.49
C GLY A 865 -20.34 -14.87 -0.10
N ARG A 866 -20.50 -13.57 -0.41
CA ARG A 866 -19.52 -12.52 -0.14
C ARG A 866 -19.60 -12.00 1.30
N VAL A 867 -20.78 -12.08 1.92
CA VAL A 867 -20.91 -11.91 3.38
C VAL A 867 -20.60 -13.24 4.05
N ASN A 868 -19.43 -13.36 4.65
CA ASN A 868 -18.92 -14.60 5.21
C ASN A 868 -18.00 -14.31 6.43
N PRO A 869 -17.55 -15.33 7.18
CA PRO A 869 -16.75 -15.10 8.38
C PRO A 869 -15.46 -14.31 8.15
N ARG A 870 -14.90 -14.31 6.94
CA ARG A 870 -13.65 -13.57 6.63
C ARG A 870 -13.91 -12.09 6.45
N THR A 871 -14.95 -11.74 5.70
CA THR A 871 -15.34 -10.34 5.48
C THR A 871 -15.86 -9.70 6.77
N LEU A 872 -16.66 -10.42 7.56
CA LEU A 872 -17.10 -9.97 8.89
C LEU A 872 -15.96 -9.85 9.90
N ALA A 873 -14.97 -10.74 9.89
CA ALA A 873 -13.82 -10.63 10.79
C ALA A 873 -12.89 -9.46 10.42
N ARG A 874 -12.88 -9.04 9.16
CA ARG A 874 -12.17 -7.83 8.73
C ARG A 874 -12.90 -6.57 9.18
N ASP A 875 -14.22 -6.55 9.02
CA ASP A 875 -15.06 -5.42 9.36
C ASP A 875 -16.50 -5.90 9.65
N PRO A 876 -16.97 -5.78 10.91
CA PRO A 876 -18.32 -6.22 11.27
C PRO A 876 -19.42 -5.38 10.61
N ASP A 877 -19.13 -4.13 10.23
CA ASP A 877 -20.09 -3.25 9.55
C ASP A 877 -20.07 -3.44 8.03
N LEU A 878 -19.12 -4.22 7.49
CA LEU A 878 -18.91 -4.48 6.06
C LEU A 878 -18.60 -3.24 5.21
N ARG A 879 -18.19 -2.11 5.81
CA ARG A 879 -17.78 -0.88 5.09
C ARG A 879 -16.52 -1.10 4.25
N SER A 880 -15.65 -2.02 4.65
CA SER A 880 -14.49 -2.48 3.86
C SER A 880 -14.84 -3.40 2.68
N LEU A 881 -16.10 -3.83 2.57
CA LEU A 881 -16.62 -4.62 1.44
C LEU A 881 -17.56 -3.80 0.56
N ILE A 882 -18.52 -3.08 1.15
CA ILE A 882 -19.49 -2.23 0.45
C ILE A 882 -19.74 -0.92 1.21
N ASP A 883 -19.68 0.20 0.50
CA ASP A 883 -19.94 1.52 1.06
C ASP A 883 -20.76 2.45 0.15
N VAL A 884 -21.12 3.61 0.68
CA VAL A 884 -22.01 4.58 0.05
C VAL A 884 -21.20 5.72 -0.57
N VAL A 885 -21.21 5.77 -1.90
CA VAL A 885 -20.64 6.83 -2.73
C VAL A 885 -21.76 7.35 -3.64
N PRO A 886 -22.55 8.34 -3.18
CA PRO A 886 -23.63 8.92 -3.97
C PRO A 886 -23.07 9.66 -5.20
N PHE A 887 -23.96 10.08 -6.07
CA PHE A 887 -23.61 11.02 -7.14
C PHE A 887 -23.39 12.41 -6.52
N GLY A 888 -22.26 13.04 -6.82
CA GLY A 888 -21.84 14.29 -6.18
C GLY A 888 -22.23 15.56 -6.93
N LEU A 889 -22.08 16.70 -6.25
CA LEU A 889 -22.24 18.05 -6.78
C LEU A 889 -20.89 18.65 -7.18
N PRO A 890 -20.85 19.54 -8.19
CA PRO A 890 -19.68 20.37 -8.43
C PRO A 890 -19.33 21.19 -7.17
N SER A 891 -18.05 21.24 -6.81
CA SER A 891 -17.58 22.12 -5.71
C SER A 891 -17.69 23.60 -6.06
N GLU A 892 -17.87 23.93 -7.34
CA GLU A 892 -18.06 25.28 -7.82
C GLU A 892 -19.50 25.80 -7.53
N PRO A 893 -19.66 27.05 -7.08
CA PRO A 893 -20.95 27.72 -7.01
C PRO A 893 -21.71 27.77 -8.34
N VAL A 894 -23.01 27.46 -8.33
CA VAL A 894 -23.89 27.50 -9.51
C VAL A 894 -23.89 28.86 -10.24
N ALA A 895 -23.73 29.96 -9.51
CA ALA A 895 -23.74 31.31 -10.07
C ALA A 895 -22.57 31.53 -11.04
N LEU A 896 -21.38 31.03 -10.70
CA LEU A 896 -20.21 31.13 -11.58
C LEU A 896 -20.37 30.28 -12.84
N ALA A 897 -20.97 29.10 -12.72
CA ALA A 897 -21.31 28.27 -13.88
C ALA A 897 -22.34 28.97 -14.78
N ALA A 898 -23.35 29.61 -14.19
CA ALA A 898 -24.37 30.37 -14.91
C ALA A 898 -23.77 31.59 -15.64
N ASP A 899 -22.84 32.31 -15.01
CA ASP A 899 -22.16 33.46 -15.64
C ASP A 899 -21.33 33.03 -16.86
N ARG A 900 -20.58 31.93 -16.76
CA ARG A 900 -19.86 31.37 -17.93
C ARG A 900 -20.80 30.92 -19.04
N ALA A 901 -21.90 30.27 -18.69
CA ALA A 901 -22.90 29.87 -19.66
C ALA A 901 -23.50 31.11 -20.37
N ARG A 902 -23.77 32.19 -19.63
CA ARG A 902 -24.25 33.47 -20.17
C ARG A 902 -23.27 34.06 -21.17
N GLU A 903 -21.98 34.13 -20.82
CA GLU A 903 -20.94 34.60 -21.73
C GLU A 903 -20.83 33.74 -22.99
N SER A 904 -20.87 32.42 -22.84
CA SER A 904 -20.85 31.46 -23.95
C SER A 904 -22.02 31.68 -24.92
N ARG A 905 -23.22 31.94 -24.38
CA ARG A 905 -24.41 32.26 -25.19
C ARG A 905 -24.27 33.59 -25.93
N LEU A 906 -23.84 34.64 -25.23
CA LEU A 906 -23.61 35.95 -25.84
C LEU A 906 -22.58 35.89 -26.98
N ARG A 907 -21.49 35.12 -26.81
CA ARG A 907 -20.50 34.88 -27.88
C ARG A 907 -21.07 34.17 -29.10
N ARG A 908 -22.14 33.37 -28.94
CA ARG A 908 -22.87 32.69 -30.03
C ARG A 908 -24.01 33.54 -30.61
N GLY A 909 -24.17 34.79 -30.17
CA GLY A 909 -25.28 35.66 -30.59
C GLY A 909 -26.64 35.24 -30.03
N LEU A 910 -26.66 34.44 -28.96
CA LEU A 910 -27.88 33.99 -28.30
C LEU A 910 -28.23 34.93 -27.12
N PRO A 911 -29.52 35.03 -26.73
CA PRO A 911 -29.93 35.78 -25.55
C PRO A 911 -29.23 35.30 -24.27
N ALA A 912 -28.97 36.24 -23.36
CA ALA A 912 -28.33 35.99 -22.07
C ALA A 912 -29.15 35.06 -21.15
N GLY A 913 -30.48 35.16 -21.22
CA GLY A 913 -31.41 34.28 -20.51
C GLY A 913 -31.86 33.09 -21.36
N VAL A 914 -32.60 32.17 -20.72
CA VAL A 914 -33.05 30.92 -21.34
C VAL A 914 -34.56 30.71 -21.29
N MET A 915 -35.26 31.18 -20.26
CA MET A 915 -36.70 30.98 -20.07
C MET A 915 -37.44 32.31 -19.91
N LYS A 916 -37.20 33.05 -18.83
CA LYS A 916 -38.01 34.21 -18.42
C LYS A 916 -37.82 35.40 -19.36
N GLY A 917 -38.87 35.77 -20.09
CA GLY A 917 -38.84 36.85 -21.08
C GLY A 917 -38.07 36.50 -22.36
N VAL A 918 -37.64 35.25 -22.51
CA VAL A 918 -36.93 34.74 -23.71
C VAL A 918 -37.78 33.70 -24.42
N HIS A 919 -38.37 32.76 -23.68
CA HIS A 919 -39.28 31.78 -24.24
C HIS A 919 -40.66 32.42 -24.47
N PRO A 920 -41.31 32.26 -25.65
CA PRO A 920 -42.59 32.92 -25.96
C PRO A 920 -43.72 32.63 -24.95
N GLY A 921 -43.70 31.45 -24.34
CA GLY A 921 -44.67 31.02 -23.33
C GLY A 921 -44.34 31.39 -21.87
N VAL A 922 -43.26 32.15 -21.61
CA VAL A 922 -42.81 32.48 -20.24
C VAL A 922 -42.49 33.97 -20.11
N ARG A 923 -43.33 34.72 -19.37
CA ARG A 923 -43.11 36.14 -19.08
C ARG A 923 -41.96 36.31 -18.08
N SER A 924 -41.36 37.49 -18.02
CA SER A 924 -40.30 37.80 -17.06
C SER A 924 -40.75 37.74 -15.60
N THR A 925 -42.05 37.91 -15.33
CA THR A 925 -42.67 37.89 -14.00
C THR A 925 -43.25 36.54 -13.60
N ASP A 926 -43.30 35.56 -14.51
CA ASP A 926 -43.91 34.27 -14.24
C ASP A 926 -43.08 33.45 -13.23
N ARG A 927 -43.76 32.58 -12.48
CA ARG A 927 -43.17 31.59 -11.57
C ARG A 927 -42.94 30.28 -12.31
N VAL A 928 -41.69 29.83 -12.37
CA VAL A 928 -41.30 28.66 -13.16
C VAL A 928 -41.05 27.45 -12.25
N LEU A 929 -41.82 26.39 -12.49
CA LEU A 929 -41.60 25.04 -11.98
C LEU A 929 -40.72 24.29 -12.98
N LEU A 930 -39.56 23.83 -12.53
CA LEU A 930 -38.56 23.22 -13.40
C LEU A 930 -38.53 21.70 -13.23
N TRP A 931 -38.71 20.98 -14.32
CA TRP A 931 -38.42 19.55 -14.40
C TRP A 931 -37.09 19.32 -15.10
N GLY A 932 -36.06 18.94 -14.35
CA GLY A 932 -34.71 18.70 -14.85
C GLY A 932 -34.56 17.35 -15.56
N GLY A 933 -34.01 17.32 -16.77
CA GLY A 933 -33.69 16.08 -17.50
C GLY A 933 -34.88 15.32 -18.09
N SER A 934 -34.60 14.14 -18.65
CA SER A 934 -35.53 13.34 -19.47
C SER A 934 -36.78 12.84 -18.74
N LEU A 935 -37.84 12.61 -19.53
CA LEU A 935 -39.06 11.90 -19.13
C LEU A 935 -38.89 10.40 -19.35
N LEU A 936 -39.12 9.60 -18.30
CA LEU A 936 -38.97 8.15 -18.32
C LEU A 936 -40.28 7.44 -17.95
N ASP A 937 -40.53 6.24 -18.48
CA ASP A 937 -41.84 5.55 -18.37
C ASP A 937 -42.28 5.21 -16.94
N TRP A 938 -41.37 5.26 -15.99
CA TRP A 938 -41.60 5.04 -14.56
C TRP A 938 -41.69 6.34 -13.72
N GLN A 939 -41.66 7.50 -14.38
CA GLN A 939 -41.94 8.80 -13.76
C GLN A 939 -43.42 9.17 -13.93
N ASP A 940 -43.86 10.22 -13.23
CA ASP A 940 -45.28 10.62 -13.20
C ASP A 940 -45.49 12.09 -13.59
N PRO A 941 -45.10 12.51 -14.80
CA PRO A 941 -45.34 13.87 -15.28
C PRO A 941 -46.86 14.15 -15.44
N GLU A 942 -47.67 13.12 -15.68
CA GLU A 942 -49.13 13.27 -15.85
C GLU A 942 -49.80 13.89 -14.62
N THR A 943 -49.49 13.41 -13.41
CA THR A 943 -50.07 13.96 -12.17
C THR A 943 -49.63 15.40 -11.94
N LEU A 944 -48.39 15.75 -12.28
CA LEU A 944 -47.88 17.12 -12.19
C LEU A 944 -48.57 18.05 -13.20
N ILE A 945 -48.78 17.60 -14.44
CA ILE A 945 -49.50 18.37 -15.47
C ILE A 945 -50.95 18.62 -15.03
N ALA A 946 -51.61 17.62 -14.42
CA ALA A 946 -52.95 17.77 -13.87
C ALA A 946 -52.98 18.82 -12.75
N ALA A 947 -52.04 18.79 -11.81
CA ALA A 947 -51.92 19.79 -10.74
C ALA A 947 -51.72 21.22 -11.29
N VAL A 948 -50.87 21.38 -12.30
CA VAL A 948 -50.65 22.68 -12.96
C VAL A 948 -51.90 23.16 -13.70
N SER A 949 -52.65 22.25 -14.33
CA SER A 949 -53.94 22.58 -14.95
C SER A 949 -54.97 23.07 -13.93
N GLN A 950 -54.99 22.52 -12.72
CA GLN A 950 -55.84 23.02 -11.64
C GLN A 950 -55.44 24.43 -11.21
N LEU A 951 -54.14 24.67 -11.00
CA LEU A 951 -53.61 25.99 -10.64
C LEU A 951 -53.87 27.04 -11.73
N ALA A 952 -53.81 26.65 -13.01
CA ALA A 952 -54.08 27.54 -14.13
C ALA A 952 -55.48 28.17 -14.11
N ARG A 953 -56.44 27.58 -13.38
CA ARG A 953 -57.80 28.12 -13.21
C ARG A 953 -57.85 29.35 -12.30
N THR A 954 -56.88 29.50 -11.40
CA THR A 954 -56.83 30.58 -10.42
C THR A 954 -55.56 31.43 -10.51
N ARG A 955 -54.53 30.96 -11.22
CA ARG A 955 -53.23 31.61 -11.39
C ARG A 955 -52.78 31.59 -12.85
N ASP A 956 -52.53 32.76 -13.41
CA ASP A 956 -51.99 32.89 -14.77
C ASP A 956 -50.44 32.91 -14.79
N ASP A 957 -49.80 33.07 -13.62
CA ASP A 957 -48.37 33.29 -13.46
C ASP A 957 -47.52 32.01 -13.31
N VAL A 958 -48.12 30.82 -13.14
CA VAL A 958 -47.36 29.57 -12.92
C VAL A 958 -47.10 28.82 -14.22
N LYS A 959 -45.83 28.47 -14.50
CA LYS A 959 -45.38 27.76 -15.70
C LYS A 959 -44.59 26.51 -15.34
N LEU A 960 -44.94 25.36 -15.91
CA LEU A 960 -44.16 24.13 -15.84
C LEU A 960 -43.25 24.01 -17.05
N PHE A 961 -41.94 23.89 -16.82
CA PHE A 961 -40.94 23.82 -17.86
C PHE A 961 -40.16 22.50 -17.78
N PHE A 962 -40.31 21.65 -18.80
CA PHE A 962 -39.52 20.43 -18.96
C PHE A 962 -38.22 20.74 -19.71
N MET A 963 -37.07 20.63 -19.04
CA MET A 963 -35.76 21.01 -19.60
C MET A 963 -35.30 20.13 -20.76
N GLY A 964 -35.77 18.89 -20.88
CA GLY A 964 -35.41 18.03 -21.99
C GLY A 964 -36.31 16.80 -22.03
N VAL A 965 -36.95 16.57 -23.16
CA VAL A 965 -37.87 15.42 -23.35
C VAL A 965 -37.25 14.23 -24.10
N LYS A 966 -36.03 14.38 -24.65
CA LYS A 966 -35.35 13.37 -25.47
C LYS A 966 -34.05 12.90 -24.82
N HIS A 967 -33.76 11.60 -24.87
CA HIS A 967 -32.51 11.02 -24.35
C HIS A 967 -31.31 11.38 -25.26
N PRO A 968 -30.12 11.73 -24.72
CA PRO A 968 -28.95 12.14 -25.51
C PRO A 968 -28.27 10.98 -26.24
N ASN A 969 -28.37 9.76 -25.72
CA ASN A 969 -27.92 8.57 -26.43
C ASN A 969 -28.98 8.13 -27.46
N PRO A 970 -28.69 8.17 -28.78
CA PRO A 970 -29.62 7.79 -29.83
C PRO A 970 -29.98 6.29 -29.83
N GLN A 971 -29.25 5.45 -29.09
CA GLN A 971 -29.54 4.03 -28.95
C GLN A 971 -30.67 3.73 -27.95
N VAL A 972 -31.08 4.71 -27.14
CA VAL A 972 -32.20 4.56 -26.21
C VAL A 972 -33.50 4.85 -26.95
N ALA A 973 -34.41 3.88 -26.97
CA ALA A 973 -35.69 4.01 -27.66
C ALA A 973 -36.55 5.16 -27.08
N PRO A 974 -37.34 5.87 -27.89
CA PRO A 974 -38.27 6.88 -27.40
C PRO A 974 -39.28 6.26 -26.42
N MET A 975 -39.43 6.86 -25.23
CA MET A 975 -40.34 6.36 -24.20
C MET A 975 -41.76 6.86 -24.40
N ALA A 976 -42.74 6.01 -24.08
CA ALA A 976 -44.15 6.28 -24.35
C ALA A 976 -44.70 7.45 -23.50
N VAL A 977 -44.15 7.66 -22.30
CA VAL A 977 -44.53 8.76 -21.39
C VAL A 977 -44.43 10.15 -22.01
N VAL A 978 -43.48 10.39 -22.91
CA VAL A 978 -43.28 11.71 -23.54
C VAL A 978 -44.54 12.09 -24.33
N GLU A 979 -45.01 11.15 -25.14
CA GLU A 979 -46.17 11.34 -25.99
C GLU A 979 -47.47 11.36 -25.17
N ARG A 980 -47.58 10.52 -24.13
CA ARG A 980 -48.71 10.57 -23.18
C ARG A 980 -48.82 11.94 -22.49
N SER A 981 -47.69 12.47 -22.02
CA SER A 981 -47.62 13.77 -21.33
C SER A 981 -48.04 14.93 -22.24
N ARG A 982 -47.58 14.93 -23.49
CA ARG A 982 -47.96 15.96 -24.48
C ARG A 982 -49.46 15.95 -24.77
N ARG A 983 -50.02 14.78 -25.07
CA ARG A 983 -51.46 14.63 -25.32
C ARG A 983 -52.30 15.04 -24.12
N LEU A 984 -51.88 14.71 -22.90
CA LEU A 984 -52.57 15.13 -21.69
C LEU A 984 -52.58 16.66 -21.58
N ALA A 985 -51.43 17.32 -21.73
CA ALA A 985 -51.32 18.78 -21.68
C ALA A 985 -52.17 19.47 -22.76
N GLU A 986 -52.25 18.90 -23.97
CA GLU A 986 -53.12 19.37 -25.04
C GLU A 986 -54.59 19.21 -24.69
N SER A 987 -55.00 18.03 -24.21
CA SER A 987 -56.39 17.75 -23.82
C SER A 987 -56.90 18.63 -22.68
N LEU A 988 -56.00 19.06 -21.79
CA LEU A 988 -56.28 19.96 -20.67
C LEU A 988 -56.17 21.45 -21.06
N GLY A 989 -55.80 21.76 -22.31
CA GLY A 989 -55.68 23.13 -22.82
C GLY A 989 -54.51 23.93 -22.23
N VAL A 990 -53.49 23.26 -21.69
CA VAL A 990 -52.36 23.88 -20.98
C VAL A 990 -51.02 23.82 -21.74
N ALA A 991 -50.96 23.05 -22.84
CA ALA A 991 -49.77 22.93 -23.68
C ALA A 991 -49.35 24.28 -24.28
N GLY A 992 -48.06 24.60 -24.21
CA GLY A 992 -47.45 25.80 -24.79
C GLY A 992 -47.69 27.10 -24.02
N SER A 993 -48.71 27.17 -23.16
CA SER A 993 -49.10 28.36 -22.38
C SER A 993 -48.83 28.23 -20.88
N TYR A 994 -48.99 27.04 -20.31
CA TYR A 994 -48.69 26.72 -18.91
C TYR A 994 -47.70 25.56 -18.77
N VAL A 995 -47.69 24.64 -19.74
CA VAL A 995 -46.77 23.50 -19.79
C VAL A 995 -45.90 23.60 -21.04
N ILE A 996 -44.60 23.77 -20.85
CA ILE A 996 -43.60 23.92 -21.91
C ILE A 996 -42.70 22.68 -21.97
N PHE A 997 -42.59 22.09 -23.17
CA PHE A 997 -41.69 20.98 -23.44
C PHE A 997 -40.49 21.46 -24.26
N ASN A 998 -39.30 21.49 -23.65
CA ASN A 998 -38.06 21.90 -24.30
C ASN A 998 -37.30 20.71 -24.91
N ASP A 999 -36.45 21.00 -25.88
CA ASP A 999 -35.44 20.07 -26.39
C ASP A 999 -34.28 19.88 -25.38
N TRP A 1000 -33.28 19.07 -25.74
CA TRP A 1000 -32.14 18.80 -24.87
C TRP A 1000 -31.30 20.05 -24.55
N VAL A 1001 -31.01 20.26 -23.27
CA VAL A 1001 -30.15 21.34 -22.77
C VAL A 1001 -28.70 20.85 -22.68
N PRO A 1002 -27.73 21.56 -23.30
CA PRO A 1002 -26.30 21.28 -23.11
C PRO A 1002 -25.91 21.31 -21.63
N TYR A 1003 -25.02 20.39 -21.23
CA TYR A 1003 -24.68 20.18 -19.81
C TYR A 1003 -24.12 21.45 -19.14
N ASP A 1004 -23.36 22.26 -19.87
CA ASP A 1004 -22.76 23.52 -19.40
C ASP A 1004 -23.77 24.68 -19.28
N GLU A 1005 -24.91 24.62 -19.98
CA GLU A 1005 -25.95 25.66 -19.94
C GLU A 1005 -27.00 25.44 -18.84
N ARG A 1006 -27.07 24.24 -18.25
CA ARG A 1006 -28.11 23.88 -17.27
C ARG A 1006 -28.19 24.84 -16.07
N ALA A 1007 -27.06 25.44 -15.67
CA ALA A 1007 -26.99 26.38 -14.56
C ALA A 1007 -27.89 27.61 -14.77
N LEU A 1008 -28.06 28.07 -16.01
CA LEU A 1008 -28.97 29.18 -16.33
C LEU A 1008 -30.43 28.84 -16.07
N TYR A 1009 -30.85 27.64 -16.50
CA TYR A 1009 -32.23 27.17 -16.30
C TYR A 1009 -32.55 27.03 -14.81
N LEU A 1010 -31.62 26.48 -14.04
CA LEU A 1010 -31.77 26.32 -12.60
C LEU A 1010 -31.90 27.67 -11.87
N MET A 1011 -31.11 28.66 -12.29
CA MET A 1011 -31.11 29.99 -11.68
C MET A 1011 -32.33 30.85 -12.05
N GLU A 1012 -32.96 30.60 -13.20
CA GLU A 1012 -34.19 31.28 -13.60
C GLU A 1012 -35.46 30.65 -13.00
N ALA A 1013 -35.39 29.40 -12.52
CA ALA A 1013 -36.52 28.70 -11.92
C ALA A 1013 -36.86 29.16 -10.50
N ASP A 1014 -38.12 28.99 -10.09
CA ASP A 1014 -38.60 29.32 -8.75
C ASP A 1014 -38.70 28.08 -7.85
N LEU A 1015 -39.12 26.94 -8.41
CA LEU A 1015 -39.20 25.65 -7.73
C LEU A 1015 -38.70 24.52 -8.63
N GLY A 1016 -38.04 23.53 -8.03
CA GLY A 1016 -37.69 22.26 -8.69
C GLY A 1016 -38.80 21.25 -8.44
N VAL A 1017 -39.20 20.51 -9.48
CA VAL A 1017 -40.25 19.48 -9.37
C VAL A 1017 -39.76 18.10 -9.78
N SER A 1018 -40.29 17.08 -9.12
CA SER A 1018 -40.02 15.68 -9.46
C SER A 1018 -41.10 14.76 -8.92
N THR A 1019 -41.90 14.19 -9.82
CA THR A 1019 -43.01 13.29 -9.49
C THR A 1019 -42.79 11.91 -10.10
N HIS A 1020 -43.20 10.87 -9.36
CA HIS A 1020 -42.99 9.48 -9.72
C HIS A 1020 -44.01 8.58 -9.03
N HIS A 1021 -44.21 7.39 -9.58
CA HIS A 1021 -45.07 6.37 -8.99
C HIS A 1021 -44.34 5.57 -7.88
N ALA A 1022 -45.09 5.01 -6.94
CA ALA A 1022 -44.56 4.14 -5.90
C ALA A 1022 -44.37 2.70 -6.43
N HIS A 1023 -43.13 2.32 -6.73
CA HIS A 1023 -42.73 0.96 -7.12
C HIS A 1023 -41.26 0.67 -6.78
N LEU A 1024 -40.77 -0.51 -7.17
CA LEU A 1024 -39.47 -1.03 -6.75
C LEU A 1024 -38.29 -0.18 -7.28
N GLU A 1025 -38.32 0.24 -8.56
CA GLU A 1025 -37.29 1.13 -9.12
C GLU A 1025 -37.21 2.43 -8.31
N THR A 1026 -38.33 3.13 -8.13
CA THR A 1026 -38.42 4.36 -7.34
C THR A 1026 -37.81 4.22 -5.96
N ARG A 1027 -38.09 3.10 -5.27
CA ARG A 1027 -37.64 2.91 -3.89
C ARG A 1027 -36.11 2.94 -3.77
N TYR A 1028 -35.41 2.38 -4.76
CA TYR A 1028 -33.94 2.27 -4.79
C TYR A 1028 -33.27 3.25 -5.75
N ALA A 1029 -34.02 4.06 -6.48
CA ALA A 1029 -33.48 5.06 -7.39
C ALA A 1029 -32.75 6.17 -6.63
N PHE A 1030 -31.61 6.60 -7.17
CA PHE A 1030 -30.89 7.79 -6.73
C PHE A 1030 -31.04 8.87 -7.79
N ARG A 1031 -32.07 9.71 -7.65
CA ARG A 1031 -32.48 10.65 -8.71
C ARG A 1031 -31.53 11.83 -8.85
N THR A 1032 -30.67 11.76 -9.87
CA THR A 1032 -29.65 12.78 -10.12
C THR A 1032 -30.22 14.17 -10.41
N ARG A 1033 -31.46 14.33 -10.89
CA ARG A 1033 -32.08 15.67 -11.05
C ARG A 1033 -32.19 16.45 -9.73
N MET A 1034 -32.39 15.74 -8.62
CA MET A 1034 -32.54 16.38 -7.32
C MET A 1034 -31.26 17.08 -6.90
N LEU A 1035 -30.11 16.57 -7.36
CA LEU A 1035 -28.80 17.14 -7.11
C LEU A 1035 -28.62 18.51 -7.77
N ASP A 1036 -29.13 18.71 -8.98
CA ASP A 1036 -29.10 20.02 -9.62
C ASP A 1036 -29.95 21.05 -8.84
N TYR A 1037 -31.07 20.62 -8.24
CA TYR A 1037 -31.87 21.48 -7.37
C TYR A 1037 -31.14 21.80 -6.06
N LEU A 1038 -30.43 20.82 -5.46
CA LEU A 1038 -29.55 21.07 -4.32
C LEU A 1038 -28.46 22.09 -4.67
N TRP A 1039 -27.78 21.90 -5.79
CA TRP A 1039 -26.69 22.77 -6.26
C TRP A 1039 -27.15 24.21 -6.47
N ALA A 1040 -28.34 24.39 -7.05
CA ALA A 1040 -28.96 25.69 -7.27
C ALA A 1040 -29.64 26.27 -6.03
N ARG A 1041 -29.73 25.49 -4.94
CA ARG A 1041 -30.54 25.81 -3.76
C ARG A 1041 -31.98 26.14 -4.14
N LEU A 1042 -32.53 25.37 -5.08
CA LEU A 1042 -33.88 25.52 -5.62
C LEU A 1042 -34.87 24.72 -4.74
N PRO A 1043 -35.85 25.35 -4.06
CA PRO A 1043 -36.80 24.63 -3.23
C PRO A 1043 -37.58 23.57 -4.01
N ILE A 1044 -37.79 22.41 -3.40
CA ILE A 1044 -38.22 21.19 -4.11
C ILE A 1044 -39.67 20.83 -3.76
N VAL A 1045 -40.50 20.57 -4.77
CA VAL A 1045 -41.79 19.90 -4.60
C VAL A 1045 -41.76 18.56 -5.31
N CYS A 1046 -41.93 17.46 -4.56
CA CYS A 1046 -41.80 16.12 -5.11
C CYS A 1046 -42.83 15.14 -4.53
N THR A 1047 -42.94 13.96 -5.13
CA THR A 1047 -43.66 12.85 -4.50
C THR A 1047 -42.78 12.13 -3.48
N GLU A 1048 -43.39 11.48 -2.49
CA GLU A 1048 -42.70 10.60 -1.53
C GLU A 1048 -42.46 9.19 -2.09
N GLY A 1049 -41.57 8.42 -1.45
CA GLY A 1049 -41.33 7.01 -1.77
C GLY A 1049 -39.90 6.66 -2.17
N ASP A 1050 -39.07 7.65 -2.53
CA ASP A 1050 -37.65 7.48 -2.83
C ASP A 1050 -36.72 8.11 -1.78
N HIS A 1051 -35.41 8.02 -2.02
CA HIS A 1051 -34.41 8.58 -1.12
C HIS A 1051 -34.57 10.11 -0.93
N PHE A 1052 -34.79 10.86 -2.01
CA PHE A 1052 -34.85 12.32 -1.95
C PHE A 1052 -36.18 12.84 -1.41
N GLY A 1053 -37.31 12.21 -1.69
CA GLY A 1053 -38.61 12.58 -1.12
C GLY A 1053 -38.60 12.48 0.41
N ASP A 1054 -37.99 11.42 0.94
CA ASP A 1054 -37.78 11.29 2.39
C ASP A 1054 -36.86 12.37 2.94
N LEU A 1055 -35.77 12.70 2.23
CA LEU A 1055 -34.86 13.77 2.63
C LEU A 1055 -35.52 15.15 2.61
N VAL A 1056 -36.31 15.45 1.57
CA VAL A 1056 -37.06 16.70 1.42
C VAL A 1056 -38.02 16.87 2.59
N ARG A 1057 -38.78 15.83 2.94
CA ARG A 1057 -39.70 15.83 4.09
C ARG A 1057 -38.96 15.96 5.41
N ALA A 1058 -37.92 15.16 5.64
CA ALA A 1058 -37.23 15.08 6.94
C ALA A 1058 -36.39 16.32 7.26
N ARG A 1059 -35.84 17.00 6.24
CA ARG A 1059 -34.98 18.17 6.41
C ARG A 1059 -35.66 19.49 6.04
N GLY A 1060 -36.90 19.47 5.55
CA GLY A 1060 -37.61 20.69 5.15
C GLY A 1060 -37.00 21.39 3.93
N LEU A 1061 -36.55 20.62 2.93
CA LEU A 1061 -35.99 21.17 1.68
C LEU A 1061 -37.07 21.69 0.71
N GLY A 1062 -38.33 21.54 1.11
CA GLY A 1062 -39.53 21.91 0.37
C GLY A 1062 -40.73 21.07 0.82
N ARG A 1063 -41.47 20.49 -0.13
CA ARG A 1063 -42.67 19.67 0.15
C ARG A 1063 -42.60 18.32 -0.56
N ALA A 1064 -42.85 17.26 0.20
CA ALA A 1064 -43.09 15.93 -0.35
C ALA A 1064 -44.57 15.57 -0.16
N VAL A 1065 -45.21 15.01 -1.19
CA VAL A 1065 -46.63 14.66 -1.18
C VAL A 1065 -46.86 13.21 -1.62
N PRO A 1066 -48.03 12.61 -1.33
CA PRO A 1066 -48.36 11.27 -1.80
C PRO A 1066 -48.29 11.15 -3.34
N PRO A 1067 -47.77 10.04 -3.89
CA PRO A 1067 -47.72 9.83 -5.33
C PRO A 1067 -49.11 9.64 -5.95
N GLY A 1068 -49.32 10.17 -7.16
CA GLY A 1068 -50.61 10.10 -7.86
C GLY A 1068 -51.71 11.04 -7.32
N ASP A 1069 -51.36 12.02 -6.48
CA ASP A 1069 -52.31 12.99 -5.91
C ASP A 1069 -52.09 14.40 -6.51
N PRO A 1070 -52.86 14.80 -7.53
CA PRO A 1070 -52.72 16.12 -8.15
C PRO A 1070 -53.19 17.26 -7.25
N ASP A 1071 -54.14 17.02 -6.33
CA ASP A 1071 -54.67 18.05 -5.44
C ASP A 1071 -53.63 18.41 -4.38
N ALA A 1072 -52.99 17.40 -3.77
CA ALA A 1072 -51.89 17.60 -2.83
C ALA A 1072 -50.70 18.31 -3.50
N LEU A 1073 -50.37 17.96 -4.74
CA LEU A 1073 -49.32 18.64 -5.52
C LEU A 1073 -49.67 20.11 -5.76
N ALA A 1074 -50.90 20.41 -6.19
CA ALA A 1074 -51.33 21.78 -6.45
C ALA A 1074 -51.25 22.66 -5.19
N VAL A 1075 -51.70 22.12 -4.04
CA VAL A 1075 -51.60 22.80 -2.73
C VAL A 1075 -50.14 23.03 -2.35
N ALA A 1076 -49.28 22.01 -2.44
CA ALA A 1076 -47.87 22.12 -2.09
C ALA A 1076 -47.12 23.13 -2.97
N ILE A 1077 -47.42 23.16 -4.28
CA ILE A 1077 -46.87 24.15 -5.21
C ILE A 1077 -47.31 25.56 -4.81
N ALA A 1078 -48.61 25.79 -4.59
CA ALA A 1078 -49.12 27.11 -4.21
C ALA A 1078 -48.50 27.60 -2.89
N GLU A 1079 -48.49 26.75 -1.86
CA GLU A 1079 -47.85 27.06 -0.57
C GLU A 1079 -46.39 27.47 -0.73
N MET A 1080 -45.62 26.70 -1.50
CA MET A 1080 -44.20 26.99 -1.73
C MET A 1080 -44.00 28.25 -2.58
N LEU A 1081 -44.91 28.61 -3.49
CA LEU A 1081 -44.84 29.84 -4.29
C LEU A 1081 -45.32 31.09 -3.53
N ASP A 1082 -46.16 30.95 -2.51
CA ASP A 1082 -46.70 32.09 -1.77
C ASP A 1082 -45.96 32.38 -0.45
N ALA A 1083 -45.45 31.35 0.22
CA ALA A 1083 -44.76 31.51 1.51
C ALA A 1083 -43.25 31.79 1.37
N GLU A 1084 -42.87 33.07 1.22
CA GLU A 1084 -41.45 33.49 1.16
C GLU A 1084 -40.61 33.04 2.38
N PRO A 1085 -41.07 33.12 3.63
CA PRO A 1085 -40.30 32.61 4.77
C PRO A 1085 -39.96 31.12 4.63
N MET A 1086 -40.90 30.31 4.13
CA MET A 1086 -40.72 28.88 3.95
C MET A 1086 -39.70 28.57 2.85
N ARG A 1087 -39.76 29.31 1.72
CA ARG A 1087 -38.73 29.21 0.68
C ARG A 1087 -37.35 29.57 1.21
N ARG A 1088 -37.23 30.64 1.99
CA ARG A 1088 -35.94 31.06 2.56
C ARG A 1088 -35.33 29.97 3.44
N THR A 1089 -36.11 29.42 4.36
CA THR A 1089 -35.66 28.30 5.21
C THR A 1089 -35.25 27.07 4.39
N ALA A 1090 -36.02 26.74 3.33
CA ALA A 1090 -35.66 25.66 2.42
C ALA A 1090 -34.31 25.94 1.72
N ARG A 1091 -34.09 27.15 1.18
CA ARG A 1091 -32.82 27.53 0.52
C ARG A 1091 -31.61 27.44 1.43
N GLU A 1092 -31.74 27.88 2.69
CA GLU A 1092 -30.66 27.77 3.70
C GLU A 1092 -30.32 26.31 3.98
N THR A 1093 -31.34 25.46 4.15
CA THR A 1093 -31.13 24.05 4.47
C THR A 1093 -30.59 23.27 3.27
N LEU A 1094 -31.06 23.59 2.07
CA LEU A 1094 -30.51 23.10 0.80
C LEU A 1094 -29.02 23.38 0.68
N GLY A 1095 -28.55 24.57 1.11
CA GLY A 1095 -27.13 24.92 1.12
C GLY A 1095 -26.30 23.94 1.96
N THR A 1096 -26.72 23.66 3.19
CA THR A 1096 -26.02 22.72 4.09
C THR A 1096 -25.97 21.29 3.53
N VAL A 1097 -27.07 20.83 2.93
CA VAL A 1097 -27.13 19.50 2.30
C VAL A 1097 -26.24 19.46 1.05
N ALA A 1098 -26.27 20.50 0.21
CA ALA A 1098 -25.44 20.59 -0.99
C ALA A 1098 -23.94 20.52 -0.66
N ASP A 1099 -23.49 21.25 0.35
CA ASP A 1099 -22.08 21.25 0.77
C ASP A 1099 -21.59 19.84 1.17
N ALA A 1100 -22.45 19.07 1.83
CA ALA A 1100 -22.18 17.68 2.21
C ALA A 1100 -22.17 16.70 1.02
N MET A 1101 -22.83 17.05 -0.09
CA MET A 1101 -22.98 16.21 -1.27
C MET A 1101 -22.01 16.55 -2.41
N THR A 1102 -21.03 17.42 -2.19
CA THR A 1102 -19.97 17.72 -3.18
C THR A 1102 -19.15 16.48 -3.54
N TRP A 1103 -18.70 16.38 -4.80
CA TRP A 1103 -17.86 15.26 -5.27
C TRP A 1103 -16.67 15.00 -4.35
N ASP A 1104 -16.01 16.06 -3.89
CA ASP A 1104 -14.86 15.96 -2.99
C ASP A 1104 -15.17 15.22 -1.68
N ARG A 1105 -16.39 15.38 -1.16
CA ARG A 1105 -16.82 14.71 0.09
C ARG A 1105 -17.37 13.32 -0.16
N VAL A 1106 -18.25 13.16 -1.15
CA VAL A 1106 -18.97 11.90 -1.35
C VAL A 1106 -18.07 10.76 -1.85
N VAL A 1107 -16.93 11.08 -2.48
CA VAL A 1107 -15.96 10.05 -2.91
C VAL A 1107 -15.00 9.63 -1.81
N GLU A 1108 -15.06 10.20 -0.60
CA GLU A 1108 -14.11 9.90 0.48
C GLU A 1108 -13.94 8.39 0.73
N PRO A 1109 -15.01 7.56 0.84
CA PRO A 1109 -14.82 6.12 1.04
C PRO A 1109 -14.02 5.45 -0.08
N LEU A 1110 -14.34 5.81 -1.33
CA LEU A 1110 -13.63 5.31 -2.50
C LEU A 1110 -12.19 5.83 -2.57
N ARG A 1111 -11.95 7.09 -2.19
CA ARG A 1111 -10.62 7.72 -2.16
C ARG A 1111 -9.72 7.05 -1.13
N GLN A 1112 -10.25 6.73 0.05
CA GLN A 1112 -9.53 5.98 1.09
C GLN A 1112 -9.17 4.58 0.60
N TRP A 1113 -10.13 3.87 0.00
CA TRP A 1113 -9.87 2.54 -0.55
C TRP A 1113 -8.86 2.59 -1.70
N CYS A 1114 -8.98 3.54 -2.63
CA CYS A 1114 -8.07 3.69 -3.76
C CYS A 1114 -6.65 4.07 -3.33
N ALA A 1115 -6.43 4.66 -2.15
CA ALA A 1115 -5.09 4.98 -1.64
C ALA A 1115 -4.29 3.72 -1.27
N ASP A 1116 -4.96 2.63 -0.89
CA ASP A 1116 -4.38 1.31 -0.68
C ASP A 1116 -5.33 0.23 -1.24
N PRO A 1117 -5.35 0.01 -2.58
CA PRO A 1117 -6.24 -0.96 -3.17
C PRO A 1117 -5.95 -2.36 -2.64
N MET A 1118 -6.98 -3.03 -2.12
CA MET A 1118 -6.86 -4.37 -1.53
C MET A 1118 -7.87 -5.33 -2.14
N PHE A 1119 -7.47 -6.60 -2.23
CA PHE A 1119 -8.42 -7.67 -2.46
C PHE A 1119 -9.37 -7.84 -1.27
N ALA A 1120 -10.62 -8.23 -1.54
CA ALA A 1120 -11.56 -8.57 -0.49
C ALA A 1120 -11.02 -9.72 0.36
N ALA A 1121 -11.35 -9.75 1.66
CA ALA A 1121 -10.79 -10.73 2.61
C ALA A 1121 -11.07 -12.19 2.22
N ASP A 1122 -12.16 -12.44 1.51
CA ASP A 1122 -12.53 -13.74 0.98
C ASP A 1122 -11.71 -14.14 -0.25
N ARG A 1123 -11.33 -13.18 -1.09
CA ARG A 1123 -10.55 -13.39 -2.34
C ARG A 1123 -9.04 -13.29 -2.17
N GLU A 1124 -8.55 -12.63 -1.12
CA GLU A 1124 -7.12 -12.48 -0.83
C GLU A 1124 -6.38 -13.83 -0.79
N HIS A 1125 -7.02 -14.87 -0.25
CA HIS A 1125 -6.44 -16.22 -0.22
C HIS A 1125 -6.33 -16.87 -1.60
N GLU A 1126 -7.29 -16.63 -2.51
CA GLU A 1126 -7.25 -17.18 -3.86
C GLU A 1126 -6.11 -16.54 -4.66
N VAL A 1127 -5.90 -15.23 -4.49
CA VAL A 1127 -4.77 -14.51 -5.08
C VAL A 1127 -3.45 -14.98 -4.50
N VAL A 1128 -3.34 -15.14 -3.17
CA VAL A 1128 -2.14 -15.67 -2.52
C VAL A 1128 -1.86 -17.11 -2.98
N ALA A 1129 -2.89 -17.95 -3.10
CA ALA A 1129 -2.77 -19.31 -3.61
C ALA A 1129 -2.37 -19.32 -5.09
N PHE A 1130 -2.92 -18.42 -5.91
CA PHE A 1130 -2.58 -18.26 -7.32
C PHE A 1130 -1.13 -17.77 -7.50
N ARG A 1131 -0.69 -16.77 -6.73
CA ARG A 1131 0.72 -16.29 -6.72
C ARG A 1131 1.69 -17.37 -6.23
N ALA A 1132 1.32 -18.11 -5.19
CA ALA A 1132 2.09 -19.26 -4.72
C ALA A 1132 2.14 -20.37 -5.78
N HIS A 1133 1.03 -20.65 -6.44
CA HIS A 1133 0.94 -21.63 -7.52
C HIS A 1133 1.70 -21.21 -8.76
N LEU A 1134 1.74 -19.93 -9.13
CA LEU A 1134 2.61 -19.42 -10.19
C LEU A 1134 4.08 -19.66 -9.80
N SER A 1135 4.48 -19.25 -8.61
CA SER A 1135 5.84 -19.45 -8.09
C SER A 1135 6.26 -20.93 -8.06
N GLU A 1136 5.35 -21.83 -7.67
CA GLU A 1136 5.56 -23.28 -7.70
C GLU A 1136 5.52 -23.86 -9.11
N SER A 1137 4.62 -23.39 -9.97
CA SER A 1137 4.51 -23.82 -11.38
C SER A 1137 5.73 -23.40 -12.20
N PHE A 1138 6.37 -22.29 -11.87
CA PHE A 1138 7.65 -21.90 -12.47
C PHE A 1138 8.79 -22.84 -12.04
N LYS A 1139 8.84 -23.26 -10.76
CA LYS A 1139 9.79 -24.29 -10.29
C LYS A 1139 9.50 -25.66 -10.90
N ALA A 1140 8.21 -26.03 -10.95
CA ALA A 1140 7.72 -27.25 -11.55
C ALA A 1140 7.95 -27.25 -13.06
N SER A 1141 7.92 -26.12 -13.78
CA SER A 1141 8.19 -26.05 -15.22
C SER A 1141 9.65 -26.36 -15.56
N ARG A 1142 10.61 -25.89 -14.74
CA ARG A 1142 12.04 -26.25 -14.91
C ARG A 1142 12.29 -27.70 -14.51
N TRP A 1143 11.64 -28.16 -13.44
CA TRP A 1143 11.76 -29.56 -12.99
C TRP A 1143 11.08 -30.54 -13.96
N LEU A 1144 9.88 -30.23 -14.47
CA LEU A 1144 9.18 -30.98 -15.51
C LEU A 1144 9.97 -30.93 -16.81
N LYS A 1145 10.49 -29.77 -17.24
CA LYS A 1145 11.32 -29.68 -18.47
C LYS A 1145 12.56 -30.56 -18.34
N ARG A 1146 13.27 -30.52 -17.19
CA ARG A 1146 14.42 -31.40 -16.92
C ARG A 1146 14.06 -32.88 -16.80
N THR A 1147 12.91 -33.21 -16.22
CA THR A 1147 12.47 -34.60 -16.00
C THR A 1147 11.89 -35.21 -17.28
N ALA A 1148 11.12 -34.44 -18.05
CA ALA A 1148 10.56 -34.84 -19.34
C ALA A 1148 11.66 -35.03 -20.40
N LEU A 1149 12.66 -34.15 -20.44
CA LEU A 1149 13.84 -34.32 -21.31
C LEU A 1149 14.68 -35.54 -20.89
N ARG A 1150 14.83 -35.81 -19.58
CA ARG A 1150 15.47 -37.05 -19.08
C ARG A 1150 14.68 -38.32 -19.38
N LEU A 1151 13.38 -38.21 -19.59
CA LEU A 1151 12.48 -39.32 -19.92
C LEU A 1151 12.21 -39.43 -21.44
N GLY A 1152 12.93 -38.69 -22.27
CA GLY A 1152 12.86 -38.79 -23.74
C GLY A 1152 11.62 -38.17 -24.39
N VAL A 1153 10.90 -37.30 -23.68
CA VAL A 1153 9.75 -36.57 -24.23
C VAL A 1153 10.25 -35.43 -25.11
N LYS A 1154 9.76 -35.35 -26.36
CA LYS A 1154 10.15 -34.31 -27.33
C LYS A 1154 9.68 -32.94 -26.86
N GLU A 1155 10.48 -31.91 -27.12
CA GLU A 1155 10.27 -30.55 -26.61
C GLU A 1155 8.92 -29.94 -27.08
N GLY A 1156 8.45 -30.32 -28.28
CA GLY A 1156 7.14 -29.92 -28.80
C GLY A 1156 5.94 -30.45 -27.99
N ASP A 1157 6.06 -31.62 -27.37
CA ASP A 1157 4.99 -32.23 -26.56
C ASP A 1157 4.90 -31.61 -25.16
N VAL A 1158 6.04 -31.13 -24.63
CA VAL A 1158 6.11 -30.37 -23.38
C VAL A 1158 5.43 -29.01 -23.53
N GLU A 1159 5.53 -28.41 -24.71
CA GLU A 1159 4.92 -27.11 -25.02
C GLU A 1159 3.42 -27.18 -25.30
N ALA A 1160 2.94 -28.32 -25.80
CA ALA A 1160 1.52 -28.61 -25.86
C ALA A 1160 0.88 -28.75 -24.47
N MET A 1161 1.62 -29.22 -23.46
CA MET A 1161 1.13 -29.35 -22.08
C MET A 1161 1.01 -28.00 -21.35
N LYS A 1162 1.80 -26.97 -21.74
CA LYS A 1162 1.71 -25.62 -21.15
C LYS A 1162 0.50 -24.82 -21.64
N ARG A 1163 -0.09 -25.18 -22.79
CA ARG A 1163 -1.24 -24.47 -23.37
C ARG A 1163 -2.59 -24.76 -22.68
N TRP A 1164 -2.63 -25.69 -21.74
CA TRP A 1164 -3.87 -26.13 -21.08
C TRP A 1164 -3.98 -25.56 -19.66
N GLY A 1165 -4.28 -24.26 -19.53
CA GLY A 1165 -4.51 -23.58 -18.24
C GLY A 1165 -5.44 -24.33 -17.25
N PRO A 1166 -5.50 -23.90 -15.98
CA PRO A 1166 -5.70 -24.75 -14.81
C PRO A 1166 -6.95 -25.66 -14.89
N VAL A 1167 -6.69 -26.97 -14.87
CA VAL A 1167 -7.70 -28.00 -14.58
C VAL A 1167 -8.15 -27.81 -13.13
N ARG A 1168 -9.47 -27.71 -12.93
CA ARG A 1168 -10.19 -27.59 -11.64
C ARG A 1168 -9.46 -28.22 -10.44
N ALA A 1169 -9.41 -27.45 -9.36
CA ALA A 1169 -8.87 -27.81 -8.06
C ALA A 1169 -9.23 -29.24 -7.62
N GLY A 1170 -8.21 -30.01 -7.22
CA GLY A 1170 -8.37 -31.26 -6.47
C GLY A 1170 -7.93 -32.57 -7.14
N MET A 1171 -7.48 -32.57 -8.40
CA MET A 1171 -7.03 -33.81 -9.06
C MET A 1171 -5.51 -34.01 -8.97
N SER A 1172 -5.05 -35.07 -8.27
CA SER A 1172 -3.65 -35.47 -8.33
C SER A 1172 -3.25 -35.88 -9.75
N VAL A 1173 -1.99 -35.65 -10.15
CA VAL A 1173 -1.43 -36.08 -11.45
C VAL A 1173 -1.66 -37.59 -11.69
N ARG A 1174 -1.65 -38.39 -10.61
CA ARG A 1174 -2.00 -39.82 -10.63
C ARG A 1174 -3.44 -40.07 -11.12
N ASN A 1175 -4.39 -39.25 -10.71
CA ASN A 1175 -5.80 -39.35 -11.10
C ASN A 1175 -6.03 -38.91 -12.56
N ALA A 1176 -5.32 -37.88 -13.05
CA ALA A 1176 -5.37 -37.48 -14.45
C ALA A 1176 -4.84 -38.58 -15.40
N VAL A 1177 -3.77 -39.28 -15.00
CA VAL A 1177 -3.23 -40.44 -15.73
C VAL A 1177 -4.17 -41.65 -15.64
N ALA A 1178 -4.81 -41.88 -14.48
CA ALA A 1178 -5.81 -42.94 -14.32
C ALA A 1178 -7.06 -42.70 -15.18
N ILE A 1179 -7.57 -41.47 -15.25
CA ILE A 1179 -8.70 -41.09 -16.13
C ILE A 1179 -8.33 -41.24 -17.61
N ARG A 1180 -7.09 -40.93 -17.99
CA ARG A 1180 -6.61 -41.15 -19.36
C ARG A 1180 -6.49 -42.64 -19.71
N ARG A 1181 -6.04 -43.48 -18.78
CA ARG A 1181 -6.05 -44.95 -18.93
C ARG A 1181 -7.47 -45.49 -19.01
N ALA A 1182 -8.39 -45.00 -18.17
CA ALA A 1182 -9.79 -45.40 -18.17
C ALA A 1182 -10.50 -45.00 -19.48
N ARG A 1183 -10.29 -43.77 -19.97
CA ARG A 1183 -10.84 -43.29 -21.26
C ARG A 1183 -10.25 -44.02 -22.47
N ARG A 1184 -8.97 -44.42 -22.42
CA ARG A 1184 -8.34 -45.21 -23.48
C ARG A 1184 -8.84 -46.66 -23.49
N LYS A 1185 -9.14 -47.23 -22.32
CA LYS A 1185 -9.77 -48.57 -22.19
C LYS A 1185 -11.26 -48.55 -22.58
N ALA A 1186 -11.96 -47.44 -22.34
CA ALA A 1186 -13.37 -47.22 -22.72
C ALA A 1186 -13.58 -46.81 -24.19
N ARG A 1187 -12.51 -46.43 -24.91
CA ARG A 1187 -12.53 -46.25 -26.38
C ARG A 1187 -12.03 -47.49 -27.15
N ALA A 1188 -11.45 -48.46 -26.43
CA ALA A 1188 -10.96 -49.71 -26.99
C ALA A 1188 -11.89 -50.91 -26.71
N LYS A 1189 -12.84 -50.75 -25.79
CA LYS A 1189 -14.09 -51.49 -25.74
C LYS A 1189 -15.13 -50.69 -26.50
#